data_AF-A0A0K1FCG2-F1
#
_entry.id   AF-A0A0K1FCG2-F1
#
_cell.length_a   1.000
_cell.length_b   1.000
_cell.length_c   1.000
_cell.angle_alpha   90.00
_cell.angle_beta   90.00
_cell.angle_gamma   90.00
#
_symmetry.space_group_name_H-M   'P 1'
#
loop_
_entity.id
_entity.type
_entity.pdbx_description
1 polymer ?
#
loop_
_entity_poly.entity_id
_entity_poly.type
_entity_poly.pdbx_seq_one_letter_code
_entity_poly.pdbx_strand_id
1 'polypeptide(L)'
;MSTQTAEQTTGTPTASDTNPADGYRIAQRVVFPQDGDLDVLPLYVDREDADHRVELHPEDVQGRTSFLVRAGQRASFGSYFNAFPASYWRRWTVVTSVRLTVRTTGPASIIIYRSNARGNQQRVDSVRVSGDSTLVRDLPLATFGDGGWYWFEVVAGGDSVVLDEAHWSIDPQGRPVGTASLAVTTFNRPDYCVRNIAVVAEDERLRSVLDEMIIVDQGTEKVAAEDGFEEASAALGDQLRIVDQANLGGSGGFSRGMYEATTAGRSDYVILLDDDILMEPESITRLTTFADMARKPVLVGGHMFDLHHRSVLHTFGEIVEPWLWGPKDAGIGTRQRYDFAKEGLRENTVLHQRVDVDYNGWWMTLIPTSVVRELGLSLPVFIKWDDAEYGLRAKAAGYHTVSLPGAAVWHVAWIDKDDMVGWQAYFHERNRMISALIHSPVQRGGDLLTNSTMLDLRHMVSMQYYTVKGRLQAQRDVLDGPDRLHEILPTRLGEIRKEAADFTDARVAKDVDAFPDVRLRKPRRPSRANAQPTRRTVWPMAVKAVLRQFTPVDEMAREAPQARIAHKDNKWWRVAQYDSAVVSTADGVGQSMYVRDNAAARSAVAQIAANHAELVRRWPELVKSYREALPRITSFEAWEKTFGITRDQHPEQ
;
A
#
# COMPACT_ATOMS: atom_id res chain seq x y z
N MET A 1 -56.30 -42.79 12.77
CA MET A 1 -55.20 -43.36 11.96
C MET A 1 -54.14 -42.28 11.82
N SER A 2 -52.94 -42.63 12.27
CA SER A 2 -51.64 -42.00 12.01
C SER A 2 -51.39 -40.57 12.49
N THR A 3 -50.89 -40.52 13.72
CA THR A 3 -49.81 -39.64 14.19
C THR A 3 -48.63 -39.64 13.21
N GLN A 4 -48.13 -38.47 12.83
CA GLN A 4 -46.79 -38.30 12.26
C GLN A 4 -46.08 -37.16 12.98
N THR A 5 -44.92 -37.54 13.51
CA THR A 5 -43.97 -36.84 14.35
C THR A 5 -43.27 -35.72 13.59
N ALA A 6 -43.19 -34.53 14.17
CA ALA A 6 -42.32 -33.46 13.69
C ALA A 6 -40.89 -33.72 14.19
N GLU A 7 -39.98 -34.02 13.28
CA GLU A 7 -38.54 -34.02 13.57
C GLU A 7 -38.04 -32.57 13.63
N GLN A 8 -37.67 -32.13 14.83
CA GLN A 8 -36.82 -30.97 15.03
C GLN A 8 -35.41 -31.33 14.58
N THR A 9 -35.00 -30.85 13.42
CA THR A 9 -33.58 -30.78 13.05
C THR A 9 -32.92 -29.69 13.88
N THR A 10 -32.26 -30.11 14.97
CA THR A 10 -31.31 -29.31 15.73
C THR A 10 -30.12 -28.97 14.83
N GLY A 11 -30.02 -27.70 14.43
CA GLY A 11 -28.82 -27.17 13.79
C GLY A 11 -27.64 -27.25 14.75
N THR A 12 -26.57 -27.89 14.32
CA THR A 12 -25.26 -27.92 14.95
C THR A 12 -24.68 -26.50 15.00
N PRO A 13 -24.06 -26.04 16.10
CA PRO A 13 -23.45 -24.71 16.13
C PRO A 13 -22.22 -24.69 15.21
N THR A 14 -22.25 -23.80 14.22
CA THR A 14 -21.15 -23.36 13.37
C THR A 14 -20.03 -22.71 14.19
N ALA A 15 -18.78 -22.88 13.75
CA ALA A 15 -17.58 -22.34 14.37
C ALA A 15 -17.70 -20.81 14.60
N SER A 16 -18.00 -20.41 15.83
CA SER A 16 -18.12 -19.01 16.21
C SER A 16 -16.75 -18.43 16.56
N ASP A 17 -16.44 -17.24 16.05
CA ASP A 17 -15.32 -16.37 16.43
C ASP A 17 -15.37 -15.87 17.90
N THR A 18 -16.31 -16.38 18.67
CA THR A 18 -16.34 -16.31 20.14
C THR A 18 -15.73 -17.57 20.70
N ASN A 19 -14.75 -17.47 21.61
CA ASN A 19 -14.49 -18.57 22.53
C ASN A 19 -15.71 -18.63 23.47
N PRO A 20 -16.66 -19.57 23.31
CA PRO A 20 -17.98 -19.47 23.93
C PRO A 20 -17.93 -19.62 25.46
N ALA A 21 -16.76 -19.95 26.02
CA ALA A 21 -16.57 -20.17 27.45
C ALA A 21 -16.62 -18.88 28.30
N ASP A 22 -16.22 -17.72 27.77
CA ASP A 22 -15.92 -16.54 28.61
C ASP A 22 -16.53 -15.18 28.16
N GLY A 23 -17.21 -15.09 27.01
CA GLY A 23 -17.81 -13.85 26.52
C GLY A 23 -16.83 -12.83 25.89
N TYR A 24 -15.59 -13.24 25.62
CA TYR A 24 -14.57 -12.43 24.94
C TYR A 24 -14.59 -12.66 23.42
N ARG A 25 -14.22 -11.62 22.66
CA ARG A 25 -14.03 -11.68 21.21
C ARG A 25 -12.55 -11.77 20.86
N ILE A 26 -12.17 -12.65 19.94
CA ILE A 26 -10.78 -12.74 19.47
C ILE A 26 -10.45 -11.50 18.63
N ALA A 27 -9.40 -10.78 19.02
CA ALA A 27 -8.89 -9.62 18.30
C ALA A 27 -7.75 -9.98 17.34
N GLN A 28 -6.94 -10.97 17.72
CA GLN A 28 -5.76 -11.39 16.96
C GLN A 28 -5.35 -12.80 17.37
N ARG A 29 -5.24 -13.71 16.41
CA ARG A 29 -4.66 -15.05 16.63
C ARG A 29 -3.15 -15.03 16.42
N VAL A 30 -2.47 -15.95 17.11
CA VAL A 30 -1.11 -16.31 16.78
C VAL A 30 -1.15 -17.25 15.57
N VAL A 31 -0.44 -16.87 14.52
CA VAL A 31 -0.43 -17.57 13.23
C VAL A 31 0.98 -17.88 12.75
N PHE A 32 1.11 -18.83 11.81
CA PHE A 32 2.37 -19.30 11.21
C PHE A 32 2.19 -19.58 9.72
N PRO A 33 3.20 -19.37 8.85
CA PRO A 33 3.04 -19.48 7.40
C PRO A 33 2.57 -20.89 6.98
N GLN A 34 1.70 -20.97 5.97
CA GLN A 34 0.96 -22.19 5.57
C GLN A 34 1.86 -23.39 5.24
N ASP A 35 3.10 -23.14 4.79
CA ASP A 35 4.08 -24.17 4.43
C ASP A 35 5.41 -24.08 5.22
N GLY A 36 5.45 -23.31 6.32
CA GLY A 36 6.72 -23.08 7.04
C GLY A 36 7.75 -22.27 6.23
N ASP A 37 7.30 -21.46 5.26
CA ASP A 37 8.16 -20.64 4.38
C ASP A 37 9.17 -19.79 5.19
N LEU A 38 10.45 -20.13 5.04
CA LEU A 38 11.56 -19.52 5.79
C LEU A 38 11.79 -18.05 5.45
N ASP A 39 11.37 -17.60 4.27
CA ASP A 39 11.54 -16.21 3.84
C ASP A 39 10.60 -15.28 4.61
N VAL A 40 9.47 -15.81 5.11
CA VAL A 40 8.48 -15.05 5.91
C VAL A 40 8.45 -15.46 7.36
N LEU A 41 9.00 -16.60 7.76
CA LEU A 41 8.99 -17.09 9.13
C LEU A 41 9.47 -16.05 10.19
N PRO A 42 10.47 -15.20 9.92
CA PRO A 42 10.86 -14.11 10.83
C PRO A 42 9.74 -13.10 11.18
N LEU A 43 8.68 -13.04 10.38
CA LEU A 43 7.51 -12.20 10.64
C LEU A 43 6.57 -12.81 11.68
N TYR A 44 6.67 -14.11 11.93
CA TYR A 44 5.81 -14.89 12.82
C TYR A 44 6.54 -15.33 14.09
N VAL A 45 7.83 -15.65 14.01
CA VAL A 45 8.67 -16.02 15.16
C VAL A 45 9.95 -15.21 15.11
N ASP A 46 10.27 -14.55 16.22
CA ASP A 46 11.48 -13.75 16.35
C ASP A 46 12.72 -14.65 16.54
N ARG A 47 13.85 -14.26 15.94
CA ARG A 47 15.08 -15.06 15.85
C ARG A 47 16.06 -14.82 17.00
N GLU A 48 15.81 -13.85 17.87
CA GLU A 48 16.78 -13.42 18.86
C GLU A 48 16.45 -13.87 20.29
N ASP A 49 17.40 -14.55 20.93
CA ASP A 49 17.61 -14.45 22.38
C ASP A 49 18.81 -13.51 22.62
N ALA A 50 18.80 -12.75 23.72
CA ALA A 50 19.76 -11.68 24.04
C ALA A 50 21.24 -12.12 24.03
N ASP A 51 21.50 -13.44 23.99
CA ASP A 51 22.82 -14.03 23.89
C ASP A 51 23.06 -14.88 22.61
N HIS A 52 22.04 -15.40 21.92
CA HIS A 52 22.17 -16.32 20.76
C HIS A 52 21.04 -16.15 19.71
N ARG A 53 21.39 -16.34 18.42
CA ARG A 53 20.38 -16.48 17.36
C ARG A 53 19.78 -17.88 17.41
N VAL A 54 18.46 -17.96 17.60
CA VAL A 54 17.70 -19.20 17.50
C VAL A 54 17.56 -19.53 16.02
N GLU A 55 18.06 -20.71 15.62
CA GLU A 55 17.77 -21.24 14.28
C GLU A 55 16.29 -21.58 14.21
N LEU A 56 15.59 -21.00 13.23
CA LEU A 56 14.19 -21.32 12.96
C LEU A 56 14.15 -22.41 11.90
N HIS A 57 13.31 -23.42 12.14
CA HIS A 57 13.18 -24.56 11.24
C HIS A 57 11.76 -24.66 10.69
N PRO A 58 11.59 -24.98 9.39
CA PRO A 58 10.27 -25.13 8.79
C PRO A 58 9.43 -26.20 9.50
N GLU A 59 10.06 -27.32 9.89
CA GLU A 59 9.40 -28.44 10.56
C GLU A 59 8.85 -28.11 11.94
N ASP A 60 9.26 -26.98 12.53
CA ASP A 60 8.70 -26.52 13.80
C ASP A 60 7.30 -25.91 13.60
N VAL A 61 6.93 -25.50 12.38
CA VAL A 61 5.56 -25.09 12.05
C VAL A 61 4.70 -26.34 11.85
N GLN A 62 3.87 -26.66 12.84
CA GLN A 62 2.99 -27.83 12.85
C GLN A 62 1.62 -27.55 12.20
N GLY A 63 1.32 -26.28 11.94
CA GLY A 63 0.13 -25.81 11.24
C GLY A 63 -0.03 -24.30 11.37
N ARG A 64 -1.11 -23.75 10.80
CA ARG A 64 -1.38 -22.31 10.80
C ARG A 64 -1.45 -21.67 12.18
N THR A 65 -1.70 -22.42 13.25
CA THR A 65 -1.81 -21.92 14.63
C THR A 65 -0.92 -22.66 15.64
N SER A 66 -0.15 -23.66 15.20
CA SER A 66 0.60 -24.55 16.08
C SER A 66 2.10 -24.53 15.77
N PHE A 67 2.93 -24.50 16.81
CA PHE A 67 4.39 -24.42 16.69
C PHE A 67 5.10 -25.29 17.72
N LEU A 68 6.09 -26.06 17.29
CA LEU A 68 6.94 -26.88 18.14
C LEU A 68 8.12 -26.05 18.66
N VAL A 69 8.27 -25.98 19.99
CA VAL A 69 9.48 -25.46 20.63
C VAL A 69 10.30 -26.65 21.11
N ARG A 70 11.49 -26.82 20.53
CA ARG A 70 12.34 -27.97 20.82
C ARG A 70 12.94 -27.90 22.23
N ALA A 71 13.30 -29.05 22.77
CA ALA A 71 13.93 -29.16 24.09
C ALA A 71 15.14 -28.22 24.21
N GLY A 72 15.22 -27.49 25.32
CA GLY A 72 16.27 -26.51 25.61
C GLY A 72 16.20 -25.22 24.78
N GLN A 73 15.20 -25.04 23.91
CA GLN A 73 15.02 -23.84 23.11
C GLN A 73 13.94 -22.91 23.66
N ARG A 74 13.96 -21.68 23.15
CA ARG A 74 13.01 -20.61 23.41
C ARG A 74 12.49 -20.09 22.08
N ALA A 75 11.17 -19.99 21.96
CA ALA A 75 10.52 -19.32 20.84
C ALA A 75 9.88 -18.01 21.32
N SER A 76 10.20 -16.90 20.64
CA SER A 76 9.61 -15.60 20.90
C SER A 76 8.56 -15.25 19.86
N PHE A 77 7.36 -14.92 20.32
CA PHE A 77 6.27 -14.42 19.49
C PHE A 77 6.19 -12.88 19.53
N GLY A 78 7.29 -12.24 19.94
CA GLY A 78 7.52 -10.80 19.79
C GLY A 78 7.87 -10.43 18.34
N SER A 79 7.03 -10.86 17.41
CA SER A 79 7.18 -10.74 15.95
C SER A 79 6.07 -9.88 15.35
N TYR A 80 6.20 -9.50 14.07
CA TYR A 80 5.27 -8.61 13.39
C TYR A 80 3.81 -9.11 13.45
N PHE A 81 3.57 -10.39 13.13
CA PHE A 81 2.21 -10.94 13.08
C PHE A 81 1.69 -11.43 14.44
N ASN A 82 2.54 -11.74 15.42
CA ASN A 82 2.09 -12.39 16.66
C ASN A 82 2.17 -11.51 17.92
N ALA A 83 2.93 -10.42 17.88
CA ALA A 83 2.88 -9.40 18.93
C ALA A 83 1.59 -8.57 18.81
N PHE A 84 1.05 -8.12 19.94
CA PHE A 84 -0.15 -7.31 20.00
C PHE A 84 0.20 -5.81 20.03
N PRO A 85 -0.27 -4.99 19.05
CA PRO A 85 0.06 -3.57 18.92
C PRO A 85 -0.70 -2.70 19.94
N ALA A 86 -0.42 -2.89 21.23
CA ALA A 86 -1.17 -2.35 22.36
C ALA A 86 -1.45 -0.84 22.30
N SER A 87 -0.49 -0.05 21.83
CA SER A 87 -0.64 1.41 21.73
C SER A 87 -1.66 1.87 20.69
N TYR A 88 -1.86 1.11 19.61
CA TYR A 88 -2.87 1.40 18.58
C TYR A 88 -4.27 1.13 19.12
N TRP A 89 -4.47 -0.05 19.72
CA TRP A 89 -5.73 -0.41 20.38
C TRP A 89 -6.11 0.61 21.46
N ARG A 90 -5.19 0.97 22.34
CA ARG A 90 -5.43 1.98 23.38
C ARG A 90 -5.87 3.33 22.82
N ARG A 91 -5.23 3.78 21.74
CA ARG A 91 -5.44 5.12 21.18
C ARG A 91 -6.78 5.26 20.47
N TRP A 92 -7.13 4.26 19.67
CA TRP A 92 -8.19 4.37 18.67
C TRP A 92 -9.46 3.59 19.02
N THR A 93 -9.38 2.61 19.92
CA THR A 93 -10.51 1.75 20.31
C THR A 93 -10.98 2.00 21.74
N VAL A 94 -12.16 1.51 22.10
CA VAL A 94 -12.69 1.55 23.49
C VAL A 94 -12.03 0.52 24.43
N VAL A 95 -11.17 -0.35 23.91
CA VAL A 95 -10.55 -1.45 24.67
C VAL A 95 -9.62 -0.88 25.76
N THR A 96 -9.76 -1.38 26.99
CA THR A 96 -8.96 -0.98 28.15
C THR A 96 -8.02 -2.08 28.63
N SER A 97 -8.30 -3.34 28.31
CA SER A 97 -7.48 -4.51 28.58
C SER A 97 -7.59 -5.54 27.46
N VAL A 98 -6.53 -6.31 27.27
CA VAL A 98 -6.49 -7.46 26.35
C VAL A 98 -6.22 -8.74 27.13
N ARG A 99 -6.87 -9.84 26.76
CA ARG A 99 -6.69 -11.18 27.32
C ARG A 99 -5.78 -12.00 26.42
N LEU A 100 -4.65 -12.46 26.95
CA LEU A 100 -3.82 -13.47 26.29
C LEU A 100 -4.29 -14.86 26.73
N THR A 101 -4.56 -15.74 25.77
CA THR A 101 -4.79 -17.17 25.98
C THR A 101 -3.71 -17.95 25.24
N VAL A 102 -3.04 -18.88 25.92
CA VAL A 102 -1.99 -19.75 25.35
C VAL A 102 -2.26 -21.19 25.77
N ARG A 103 -2.46 -22.09 24.80
CA ARG A 103 -2.60 -23.53 25.03
C ARG A 103 -1.33 -24.25 24.60
N THR A 104 -0.81 -25.09 25.48
CA THR A 104 0.43 -25.81 25.26
C THR A 104 0.34 -27.27 25.70
N THR A 105 1.04 -28.14 24.99
CA THR A 105 1.21 -29.54 25.34
C THR A 105 2.68 -29.83 25.64
N GLY A 106 2.99 -30.13 26.89
CA GLY A 106 4.35 -30.42 27.39
C GLY A 106 4.80 -29.45 28.50
N PRO A 107 5.97 -29.69 29.12
CA PRO A 107 6.51 -28.83 30.16
C PRO A 107 7.09 -27.54 29.56
N ALA A 108 6.56 -26.38 29.96
CA ALA A 108 7.02 -25.08 29.47
C ALA A 108 7.02 -23.98 30.52
N SER A 109 7.84 -22.95 30.28
CA SER A 109 7.69 -21.65 30.92
C SER A 109 7.17 -20.65 29.89
N ILE A 110 5.99 -20.08 30.15
CA ILE A 110 5.41 -19.02 29.33
C ILE A 110 5.75 -17.69 29.99
N ILE A 111 6.40 -16.79 29.25
CA ILE A 111 6.85 -15.50 29.75
C ILE A 111 6.19 -14.39 28.94
N ILE A 112 5.51 -13.46 29.61
CA ILE A 112 4.80 -12.35 28.98
C ILE A 112 5.65 -11.09 29.12
N TYR A 113 5.78 -10.35 28.03
CA TYR A 113 6.54 -9.12 27.95
C TYR A 113 5.70 -7.98 27.40
N ARG A 114 6.16 -6.77 27.70
CA ARG A 114 5.73 -5.55 27.05
C ARG A 114 6.91 -4.67 26.69
N SER A 115 6.68 -3.73 25.79
CA SER A 115 7.60 -2.61 25.57
C SER A 115 6.93 -1.27 25.87
N ASN A 116 7.72 -0.24 26.12
CA ASN A 116 7.26 1.15 26.03
C ASN A 116 7.57 1.75 24.63
N ALA A 117 7.23 3.03 24.43
CA ALA A 117 7.46 3.74 23.17
C ALA A 117 8.93 3.90 22.76
N ARG A 118 9.88 3.67 23.69
CA ARG A 118 11.34 3.71 23.41
C ARG A 118 11.90 2.33 23.05
N GLY A 119 11.06 1.29 23.00
CA GLY A 119 11.49 -0.09 22.81
C GLY A 119 12.03 -0.77 24.07
N ASN A 120 11.98 -0.14 25.25
CA ASN A 120 12.44 -0.80 26.47
C ASN A 120 11.52 -1.96 26.83
N GLN A 121 12.06 -3.17 26.81
CA GLN A 121 11.34 -4.40 27.09
C GLN A 121 11.24 -4.65 28.61
N GLN A 122 10.09 -5.12 29.07
CA GLN A 122 9.81 -5.40 30.47
C GLN A 122 9.03 -6.70 30.59
N ARG A 123 9.49 -7.61 31.46
CA ARG A 123 8.73 -8.80 31.82
C ARG A 123 7.51 -8.41 32.65
N VAL A 124 6.36 -8.94 32.27
CA VAL A 124 5.05 -8.70 32.89
C VAL A 124 4.67 -9.85 33.81
N ASP A 125 4.80 -11.09 33.32
CA ASP A 125 4.50 -12.31 34.08
C ASP A 125 5.37 -13.48 33.59
N SER A 126 5.48 -14.54 34.39
CA SER A 126 6.20 -15.77 34.07
C SER A 126 5.55 -16.95 34.77
N VAL A 127 5.05 -17.92 34.00
CA VAL A 127 4.26 -19.04 34.51
C VAL A 127 4.84 -20.36 34.00
N ARG A 128 5.00 -21.34 34.88
CA ARG A 128 5.35 -22.71 34.51
C ARG A 128 4.09 -23.54 34.33
N VAL A 129 4.04 -24.30 33.24
CA VAL A 129 2.92 -25.19 32.86
C VAL A 129 3.48 -26.56 32.49
N SER A 130 2.65 -27.60 32.54
CA SER A 130 3.03 -28.97 32.23
C SER A 130 1.83 -29.81 31.82
N GLY A 131 2.03 -30.79 30.94
CA GLY A 131 0.92 -31.56 30.35
C GLY A 131 0.16 -30.72 29.34
N ASP A 132 -1.13 -31.01 29.15
CA ASP A 132 -2.06 -30.12 28.44
C ASP A 132 -2.47 -28.98 29.39
N SER A 133 -2.17 -27.75 29.02
CA SER A 133 -2.34 -26.57 29.86
C SER A 133 -2.81 -25.38 29.06
N THR A 134 -3.73 -24.61 29.64
CA THR A 134 -4.19 -23.32 29.09
C THR A 134 -3.88 -22.20 30.08
N LEU A 135 -3.03 -21.25 29.67
CA LEU A 135 -2.75 -20.01 30.38
C LEU A 135 -3.68 -18.91 29.90
N VAL A 136 -4.36 -18.24 30.83
CA VAL A 136 -5.18 -17.04 30.56
C VAL A 136 -4.68 -15.86 31.40
N ARG A 137 -4.42 -14.71 30.77
CA ARG A 137 -3.93 -13.49 31.45
C ARG A 137 -4.56 -12.23 30.88
N ASP A 138 -5.19 -11.43 31.75
CA ASP A 138 -5.70 -10.10 31.43
C ASP A 138 -4.61 -9.03 31.62
N LEU A 139 -4.39 -8.21 30.60
CA LEU A 139 -3.30 -7.25 30.53
C LEU A 139 -3.84 -5.83 30.26
N PRO A 140 -3.57 -4.85 31.13
CA PRO A 140 -4.12 -3.50 30.98
C PRO A 140 -3.39 -2.69 29.90
N LEU A 141 -4.15 -1.95 29.08
CA LEU A 141 -3.61 -1.07 28.04
C LEU A 141 -3.22 0.33 28.56
N ALA A 142 -3.40 0.62 29.84
CA ALA A 142 -3.28 1.97 30.40
C ALA A 142 -1.93 2.65 30.13
N THR A 143 -0.83 1.91 30.08
CA THR A 143 0.55 2.43 29.96
C THR A 143 1.05 2.64 28.53
N PHE A 144 0.26 2.34 27.50
CA PHE A 144 0.68 2.39 26.09
C PHE A 144 0.32 3.72 25.41
N GLY A 145 0.63 4.84 26.07
CA GLY A 145 0.22 6.19 25.65
C GLY A 145 0.71 6.59 24.26
N ASP A 146 2.01 6.40 24.02
CA ASP A 146 2.69 6.90 22.81
C ASP A 146 3.38 5.77 22.03
N GLY A 147 3.17 4.51 22.44
CA GLY A 147 3.83 3.37 21.84
C GLY A 147 3.85 2.16 22.76
N GLY A 148 4.27 1.04 22.18
CA GLY A 148 4.54 -0.22 22.84
C GLY A 148 3.64 -1.38 22.39
N TRP A 149 4.14 -2.57 22.67
CA TRP A 149 3.58 -3.86 22.27
C TRP A 149 3.45 -4.79 23.48
N TYR A 150 2.58 -5.78 23.37
CA TYR A 150 2.60 -6.99 24.20
C TYR A 150 3.05 -8.18 23.35
N TRP A 151 3.81 -9.10 23.94
CA TRP A 151 4.09 -10.41 23.35
C TRP A 151 4.35 -11.44 24.45
N PHE A 152 4.48 -12.69 24.04
CA PHE A 152 4.87 -13.76 24.94
C PHE A 152 5.92 -14.65 24.29
N GLU A 153 6.50 -15.51 25.11
CA GLU A 153 7.50 -16.47 24.71
C GLU A 153 7.22 -17.81 25.37
N VAL A 154 7.62 -18.87 24.69
CA VAL A 154 7.52 -20.23 25.19
C VAL A 154 8.93 -20.78 25.30
N VAL A 155 9.31 -21.19 26.52
CA VAL A 155 10.61 -21.78 26.84
C VAL A 155 10.41 -23.25 27.17
N ALA A 156 11.02 -24.12 26.36
CA ALA A 156 11.06 -25.56 26.59
C ALA A 156 12.14 -25.91 27.61
N GLY A 157 11.84 -26.87 28.49
CA GLY A 157 12.79 -27.40 29.47
C GLY A 157 13.68 -28.50 28.89
N GLY A 158 13.78 -29.62 29.60
CA GLY A 158 14.48 -30.81 29.11
C GLY A 158 13.75 -31.56 27.99
N ASP A 159 12.44 -31.34 27.86
CA ASP A 159 11.59 -31.90 26.81
C ASP A 159 11.08 -30.79 25.90
N SER A 160 10.66 -31.14 24.68
CA SER A 160 9.97 -30.19 23.78
C SER A 160 8.57 -29.85 24.29
N VAL A 161 8.06 -28.71 23.84
CA VAL A 161 6.66 -28.28 24.05
C VAL A 161 6.05 -27.90 22.73
N VAL A 162 4.78 -28.25 22.54
CA VAL A 162 3.96 -27.75 21.43
C VAL A 162 3.15 -26.57 21.93
N LEU A 163 3.26 -25.42 21.27
CA LEU A 163 2.24 -24.37 21.30
C LEU A 163 1.10 -24.84 20.40
N ASP A 164 -0.01 -25.26 20.99
CA ASP A 164 -1.15 -25.77 20.23
C ASP A 164 -1.92 -24.62 19.54
N GLU A 165 -2.14 -23.54 20.29
CA GLU A 165 -2.73 -22.30 19.81
C GLU A 165 -2.51 -21.16 20.82
N ALA A 166 -2.55 -19.92 20.34
CA ALA A 166 -2.63 -18.75 21.19
C ALA A 166 -3.41 -17.62 20.50
N HIS A 167 -4.02 -16.76 21.29
CA HIS A 167 -4.75 -15.60 20.79
C HIS A 167 -4.84 -14.47 21.82
N TRP A 168 -5.04 -13.27 21.30
CA TRP A 168 -5.38 -12.05 22.02
C TRP A 168 -6.86 -11.78 21.85
N SER A 169 -7.59 -11.66 22.95
CA SER A 169 -9.02 -11.40 22.98
C SER A 169 -9.35 -10.14 23.76
N ILE A 170 -10.53 -9.58 23.51
CA ILE A 170 -11.01 -8.33 24.07
C ILE A 170 -12.43 -8.49 24.61
N ASP A 171 -12.78 -7.63 25.58
CA ASP A 171 -14.18 -7.46 25.98
C ASP A 171 -14.93 -6.73 24.85
N PRO A 172 -15.97 -7.34 24.24
CA PRO A 172 -16.73 -6.72 23.17
C PRO A 172 -17.55 -5.50 23.63
N GLN A 173 -17.77 -5.32 24.94
CA GLN A 173 -18.54 -4.20 25.52
C GLN A 173 -19.91 -4.00 24.85
N GLY A 174 -20.56 -5.11 24.45
CA GLY A 174 -21.86 -5.10 23.77
C GLY A 174 -21.85 -4.53 22.35
N ARG A 175 -20.68 -4.30 21.75
CA ARG A 175 -20.57 -3.83 20.36
C ARG A 175 -20.88 -4.96 19.37
N PRO A 176 -21.50 -4.64 18.23
CA PRO A 176 -21.80 -5.64 17.20
C PRO A 176 -20.52 -6.20 16.57
N VAL A 177 -20.66 -7.36 15.92
CA VAL A 177 -19.65 -7.93 15.03
C VAL A 177 -20.01 -7.46 13.63
N GLY A 178 -19.19 -6.56 13.07
CA GLY A 178 -19.42 -6.01 11.75
C GLY A 178 -18.94 -6.95 10.65
N THR A 179 -19.54 -6.82 9.47
CA THR A 179 -19.19 -7.59 8.27
C THR A 179 -18.60 -6.69 7.18
N ALA A 180 -17.85 -7.30 6.26
CA ALA A 180 -17.14 -6.58 5.21
C ALA A 180 -17.42 -7.14 3.82
N SER A 181 -17.44 -6.25 2.83
CA SER A 181 -17.25 -6.60 1.43
C SER A 181 -15.79 -6.38 1.04
N LEU A 182 -15.13 -7.38 0.43
CA LEU A 182 -13.83 -7.19 -0.21
C LEU A 182 -14.04 -6.63 -1.61
N ALA A 183 -13.32 -5.58 -1.97
CA ALA A 183 -13.38 -4.96 -3.29
C ALA A 183 -12.01 -5.00 -3.95
N VAL A 184 -11.84 -5.91 -4.91
CA VAL A 184 -10.60 -6.14 -5.64
C VAL A 184 -10.66 -5.42 -6.99
N THR A 185 -9.69 -4.55 -7.27
CA THR A 185 -9.55 -3.90 -8.57
C THR A 185 -8.59 -4.68 -9.44
N THR A 186 -8.99 -5.06 -10.67
CA THR A 186 -8.09 -5.80 -11.58
C THR A 186 -8.05 -5.26 -13.02
N PHE A 187 -6.88 -5.41 -13.65
CA PHE A 187 -6.66 -5.15 -15.07
C PHE A 187 -5.62 -6.15 -15.64
N ASN A 188 -6.09 -7.14 -16.39
CA ASN A 188 -5.25 -8.18 -17.02
C ASN A 188 -4.30 -8.89 -16.03
N ARG A 189 -4.83 -9.28 -14.86
CA ARG A 189 -4.16 -10.18 -13.91
C ARG A 189 -5.10 -11.28 -13.40
N PRO A 190 -5.70 -12.05 -14.31
CA PRO A 190 -6.71 -13.03 -13.94
C PRO A 190 -6.18 -14.11 -12.98
N ASP A 191 -4.94 -14.56 -13.17
CA ASP A 191 -4.28 -15.60 -12.36
C ASP A 191 -4.15 -15.21 -10.87
N TYR A 192 -3.82 -13.95 -10.59
CA TYR A 192 -3.78 -13.43 -9.23
C TYR A 192 -5.17 -13.39 -8.59
N CYS A 193 -6.19 -12.98 -9.35
CA CYS A 193 -7.57 -12.95 -8.87
C CYS A 193 -8.06 -14.34 -8.48
N VAL A 194 -7.88 -15.35 -9.34
CA VAL A 194 -8.29 -16.74 -9.05
C VAL A 194 -7.61 -17.26 -7.78
N ARG A 195 -6.31 -17.00 -7.62
CA ARG A 195 -5.57 -17.38 -6.42
C ARG A 195 -6.13 -16.72 -5.16
N ASN A 196 -6.42 -15.42 -5.21
CA ASN A 196 -7.00 -14.71 -4.07
C ASN A 196 -8.41 -15.22 -3.73
N ILE A 197 -9.23 -15.53 -4.73
CA ILE A 197 -10.56 -16.15 -4.52
C ILE A 197 -10.40 -17.48 -3.77
N ALA A 198 -9.45 -18.32 -4.19
CA ALA A 198 -9.19 -19.61 -3.52
C ALA A 198 -8.75 -19.42 -2.05
N VAL A 199 -7.82 -18.49 -1.79
CA VAL A 199 -7.38 -18.18 -0.40
C VAL A 199 -8.55 -17.74 0.47
N VAL A 200 -9.45 -16.91 -0.05
CA VAL A 200 -10.64 -16.47 0.68
C VAL A 200 -11.62 -17.63 0.89
N ALA A 201 -11.79 -18.50 -0.12
CA ALA A 201 -12.70 -19.64 -0.04
C ALA A 201 -12.26 -20.70 0.98
N GLU A 202 -10.95 -20.88 1.18
CA GLU A 202 -10.36 -21.85 2.10
C GLU A 202 -10.38 -21.40 3.58
N ASP A 203 -10.43 -20.09 3.86
CA ASP A 203 -10.41 -19.58 5.22
C ASP A 203 -11.83 -19.34 5.78
N GLU A 204 -12.35 -20.34 6.49
CA GLU A 204 -13.67 -20.28 7.13
C GLU A 204 -13.86 -19.08 8.08
N ARG A 205 -12.79 -18.63 8.74
CA ARG A 205 -12.84 -17.52 9.70
C ARG A 205 -13.02 -16.20 8.97
N LEU A 206 -12.28 -15.99 7.90
CA LEU A 206 -12.48 -14.87 7.00
C LEU A 206 -13.89 -14.90 6.40
N ARG A 207 -14.35 -16.06 5.92
CA ARG A 207 -15.70 -16.21 5.35
C ARG A 207 -16.81 -15.85 6.33
N SER A 208 -16.60 -16.04 7.63
CA SER A 208 -17.58 -15.72 8.67
C SER A 208 -17.84 -14.22 8.85
N VAL A 209 -16.91 -13.35 8.41
CA VAL A 209 -17.06 -11.88 8.45
C VAL A 209 -17.22 -11.26 7.05
N LEU A 210 -17.27 -12.09 6.02
CA LEU A 210 -17.38 -11.68 4.61
C LEU A 210 -18.83 -11.72 4.15
N ASP A 211 -19.35 -10.61 3.65
CA ASP A 211 -20.63 -10.62 2.92
C ASP A 211 -20.43 -10.96 1.44
N GLU A 212 -19.39 -10.40 0.84
CA GLU A 212 -19.12 -10.53 -0.59
C GLU A 212 -17.66 -10.16 -0.93
N MET A 213 -17.09 -10.84 -1.93
CA MET A 213 -15.88 -10.47 -2.65
C MET A 213 -16.28 -9.99 -4.04
N ILE A 214 -16.06 -8.71 -4.30
CA ILE A 214 -16.40 -8.02 -5.54
C ILE A 214 -15.10 -7.86 -6.34
N ILE A 215 -15.02 -8.51 -7.49
CA ILE A 215 -13.93 -8.34 -8.46
C ILE A 215 -14.37 -7.31 -9.51
N VAL A 216 -13.76 -6.13 -9.50
CA VAL A 216 -13.98 -5.11 -10.53
C VAL A 216 -13.00 -5.36 -11.68
N ASP A 217 -13.47 -6.09 -12.70
CA ASP A 217 -12.69 -6.48 -13.87
C ASP A 217 -12.73 -5.37 -14.94
N GLN A 218 -11.61 -4.65 -15.05
CA GLN A 218 -11.41 -3.58 -16.02
C GLN A 218 -10.63 -4.05 -17.27
N GLY A 219 -10.25 -5.32 -17.30
CA GLY A 219 -9.32 -5.91 -18.26
C GLY A 219 -9.97 -6.41 -19.54
N THR A 220 -9.13 -6.76 -20.49
CA THR A 220 -9.47 -7.54 -21.68
C THR A 220 -9.23 -9.03 -21.48
N GLU A 221 -8.30 -9.38 -20.60
CA GLU A 221 -8.06 -10.75 -20.13
C GLU A 221 -8.95 -10.98 -18.90
N LYS A 222 -10.04 -11.70 -19.10
CA LYS A 222 -11.14 -11.79 -18.12
C LYS A 222 -10.87 -12.82 -17.03
N VAL A 223 -11.10 -12.44 -15.77
CA VAL A 223 -10.98 -13.33 -14.61
C VAL A 223 -11.88 -14.55 -14.75
N ALA A 224 -13.11 -14.35 -15.23
CA ALA A 224 -14.07 -15.42 -15.45
C ALA A 224 -13.64 -16.46 -16.50
N ALA A 225 -12.63 -16.14 -17.32
CA ALA A 225 -12.10 -17.00 -18.37
C ALA A 225 -10.76 -17.66 -18.00
N GLU A 226 -10.28 -17.46 -16.77
CA GLU A 226 -9.00 -17.98 -16.28
C GLU A 226 -9.11 -19.45 -15.85
N ASP A 227 -8.01 -20.19 -16.04
CA ASP A 227 -7.92 -21.56 -15.54
C ASP A 227 -8.06 -21.59 -14.01
N GLY A 228 -8.91 -22.52 -13.52
CA GLY A 228 -9.20 -22.66 -12.09
C GLY A 228 -10.29 -21.72 -11.55
N PHE A 229 -10.80 -20.77 -12.35
CA PHE A 229 -11.86 -19.87 -11.92
C PHE A 229 -13.14 -20.61 -11.50
N GLU A 230 -13.59 -21.61 -12.28
CA GLU A 230 -14.82 -22.35 -11.97
C GLU A 230 -14.77 -23.02 -10.59
N GLU A 231 -13.63 -23.63 -10.24
CA GLU A 231 -13.43 -24.27 -8.94
C GLU A 231 -13.40 -23.25 -7.80
N ALA A 232 -12.61 -22.18 -7.96
CA ALA A 232 -12.51 -21.11 -6.96
C ALA A 232 -13.86 -20.39 -6.75
N SER A 233 -14.59 -20.14 -7.84
CA SER A 233 -15.93 -19.55 -7.80
C SER A 233 -16.94 -20.47 -7.13
N ALA A 234 -16.90 -21.78 -7.40
CA ALA A 234 -17.79 -22.73 -6.74
C ALA A 234 -17.51 -22.84 -5.24
N ALA A 235 -16.23 -22.75 -4.83
CA ALA A 235 -15.82 -22.80 -3.43
C ALA A 235 -16.29 -21.56 -2.63
N LEU A 236 -16.21 -20.36 -3.23
CA LEU A 236 -16.66 -19.12 -2.59
C LEU A 236 -18.19 -18.93 -2.68
N GLY A 237 -18.82 -19.46 -3.72
CA GLY A 237 -20.28 -19.53 -3.87
C GLY A 237 -20.93 -18.16 -4.10
N ASP A 238 -22.02 -17.89 -3.40
CA ASP A 238 -22.81 -16.66 -3.47
C ASP A 238 -22.11 -15.43 -2.87
N GLN A 239 -20.98 -15.64 -2.20
CA GLN A 239 -20.10 -14.58 -1.70
C GLN A 239 -19.19 -14.02 -2.81
N LEU A 240 -19.20 -14.51 -4.05
CA LEU A 240 -18.39 -13.97 -5.14
C LEU A 240 -19.23 -13.22 -6.19
N ARG A 241 -18.77 -12.03 -6.60
CA ARG A 241 -19.33 -11.32 -7.75
C ARG A 241 -18.25 -10.68 -8.61
N ILE A 242 -18.39 -10.82 -9.92
CA ILE A 242 -17.59 -10.11 -10.92
C ILE A 242 -18.39 -8.93 -11.48
N VAL A 243 -17.74 -7.79 -11.58
CA VAL A 243 -18.28 -6.55 -12.14
C VAL A 243 -17.39 -6.12 -13.29
N ASP A 244 -17.88 -6.31 -14.52
CA ASP A 244 -17.19 -5.83 -15.72
C ASP A 244 -17.36 -4.32 -15.89
N GLN A 245 -16.26 -3.62 -16.21
CA GLN A 245 -16.30 -2.22 -16.61
C GLN A 245 -15.16 -1.84 -17.57
N ALA A 246 -15.23 -0.63 -18.11
CA ALA A 246 -14.14 -0.05 -18.87
C ALA A 246 -12.92 0.25 -17.98
N ASN A 247 -11.73 0.38 -18.58
CA ASN A 247 -10.53 0.78 -17.85
C ASN A 247 -10.59 2.25 -17.40
N LEU A 248 -10.89 2.44 -16.12
CA LEU A 248 -10.94 3.74 -15.44
C LEU A 248 -9.76 3.90 -14.46
N GLY A 249 -8.75 3.04 -14.57
CA GLY A 249 -7.58 3.02 -13.70
C GLY A 249 -7.87 2.51 -12.29
N GLY A 250 -6.89 2.65 -11.39
CA GLY A 250 -7.03 2.25 -9.99
C GLY A 250 -8.20 2.95 -9.31
N SER A 251 -8.27 4.29 -9.40
CA SER A 251 -9.29 5.05 -8.69
C SER A 251 -10.71 4.73 -9.18
N GLY A 252 -10.88 4.41 -10.47
CA GLY A 252 -12.16 3.96 -11.02
C GLY A 252 -12.56 2.56 -10.54
N GLY A 253 -11.62 1.63 -10.43
CA GLY A 253 -11.86 0.31 -9.87
C GLY A 253 -12.23 0.36 -8.38
N PHE A 254 -11.44 1.08 -7.58
CA PHE A 254 -11.72 1.26 -6.16
C PHE A 254 -13.03 2.03 -5.92
N SER A 255 -13.33 3.05 -6.73
CA SER A 255 -14.62 3.75 -6.66
C SER A 255 -15.79 2.85 -6.98
N ARG A 256 -15.63 1.93 -7.95
CA ARG A 256 -16.67 0.94 -8.25
C ARG A 256 -16.86 -0.01 -7.07
N GLY A 257 -15.79 -0.53 -6.49
CA GLY A 257 -15.85 -1.36 -5.29
C GLY A 257 -16.55 -0.68 -4.12
N MET A 258 -16.17 0.57 -3.81
CA MET A 258 -16.82 1.40 -2.79
C MET A 258 -18.31 1.63 -3.10
N TYR A 259 -18.64 1.94 -4.35
CA TYR A 259 -20.02 2.16 -4.80
C TYR A 259 -20.88 0.92 -4.60
N GLU A 260 -20.42 -0.22 -5.12
CA GLU A 260 -21.13 -1.50 -5.10
C GLU A 260 -21.38 -1.98 -3.65
N ALA A 261 -20.35 -1.98 -2.80
CA ALA A 261 -20.48 -2.38 -1.41
C ALA A 261 -21.43 -1.44 -0.61
N THR A 262 -21.34 -0.13 -0.86
CA THR A 262 -22.12 0.86 -0.11
C THR A 262 -23.59 0.90 -0.52
N THR A 263 -23.87 0.77 -1.82
CA THR A 263 -25.24 0.79 -2.38
C THR A 263 -25.98 -0.51 -2.16
N ALA A 264 -25.28 -1.66 -2.08
CA ALA A 264 -25.89 -2.93 -1.71
C ALA A 264 -26.48 -2.90 -0.28
N GLY A 265 -25.93 -2.07 0.61
CA GLY A 265 -26.46 -1.88 1.96
C GLY A 265 -26.32 -3.11 2.88
N ARG A 266 -25.47 -4.08 2.51
CA ARG A 266 -25.27 -5.33 3.26
C ARG A 266 -24.14 -5.28 4.28
N SER A 267 -23.06 -4.56 3.97
CA SER A 267 -21.83 -4.54 4.79
C SER A 267 -21.66 -3.26 5.61
N ASP A 268 -21.07 -3.42 6.80
CA ASP A 268 -20.60 -2.31 7.62
C ASP A 268 -19.34 -1.67 7.02
N TYR A 269 -18.52 -2.48 6.35
CA TYR A 269 -17.22 -2.09 5.83
C TYR A 269 -17.04 -2.49 4.36
N VAL A 270 -16.26 -1.70 3.62
CA VAL A 270 -15.62 -2.12 2.37
C VAL A 270 -14.12 -2.19 2.59
N ILE A 271 -13.47 -3.27 2.16
CA ILE A 271 -12.01 -3.42 2.20
C ILE A 271 -11.49 -3.39 0.77
N LEU A 272 -10.78 -2.31 0.44
CA LEU A 272 -10.12 -2.15 -0.85
C LEU A 272 -8.87 -3.02 -0.89
N LEU A 273 -8.70 -3.77 -1.97
CA LEU A 273 -7.57 -4.65 -2.22
C LEU A 273 -7.08 -4.50 -3.66
N ASP A 274 -5.77 -4.60 -3.84
CA ASP A 274 -5.15 -4.82 -5.16
C ASP A 274 -5.33 -6.29 -5.58
N ASP A 275 -5.19 -6.58 -6.87
CA ASP A 275 -5.24 -7.93 -7.41
C ASP A 275 -3.91 -8.68 -7.22
N ASP A 276 -2.77 -8.03 -7.49
CA ASP A 276 -1.41 -8.62 -7.42
C ASP A 276 -0.80 -8.68 -6.01
N ILE A 277 -1.61 -9.14 -5.06
CA ILE A 277 -1.21 -9.37 -3.67
C ILE A 277 -1.06 -10.85 -3.32
N LEU A 278 -0.29 -11.13 -2.27
CA LEU A 278 -0.53 -12.29 -1.41
C LEU A 278 -1.10 -11.77 -0.09
N MET A 279 -2.23 -12.32 0.33
CA MET A 279 -2.90 -11.90 1.57
C MET A 279 -2.62 -12.84 2.73
N GLU A 280 -2.51 -12.28 3.93
CA GLU A 280 -2.64 -13.02 5.18
C GLU A 280 -4.10 -12.88 5.65
N PRO A 281 -4.96 -13.92 5.54
CA PRO A 281 -6.39 -13.82 5.83
C PRO A 281 -6.71 -13.29 7.23
N GLU A 282 -5.88 -13.64 8.21
CA GLU A 282 -6.02 -13.14 9.59
C GLU A 282 -5.83 -11.61 9.68
N SER A 283 -5.23 -10.96 8.67
CA SER A 283 -5.19 -9.50 8.58
C SER A 283 -6.59 -8.91 8.41
N ILE A 284 -7.48 -9.54 7.63
CA ILE A 284 -8.83 -9.02 7.39
C ILE A 284 -9.69 -9.09 8.66
N THR A 285 -9.61 -10.19 9.41
CA THR A 285 -10.30 -10.36 10.69
C THR A 285 -9.79 -9.38 11.76
N ARG A 286 -8.48 -9.05 11.74
CA ARG A 286 -7.88 -7.99 12.58
C ARG A 286 -8.44 -6.61 12.23
N LEU A 287 -8.52 -6.26 10.94
CA LEU A 287 -9.04 -4.96 10.50
C LEU A 287 -10.50 -4.76 10.92
N THR A 288 -11.37 -5.73 10.66
CA THR A 288 -12.80 -5.68 11.01
C THR A 288 -13.00 -5.61 12.52
N THR A 289 -12.31 -6.46 13.30
CA THR A 289 -12.41 -6.44 14.76
C THR A 289 -11.86 -5.15 15.37
N PHE A 290 -10.79 -4.57 14.81
CA PHE A 290 -10.30 -3.26 15.25
C PHE A 290 -11.31 -2.14 14.94
N ALA A 291 -11.92 -2.16 13.76
CA ALA A 291 -12.91 -1.19 13.33
C ALA A 291 -14.18 -1.22 14.20
N ASP A 292 -14.67 -2.41 14.56
CA ASP A 292 -15.83 -2.58 15.45
C ASP A 292 -15.61 -1.94 16.82
N MET A 293 -14.37 -2.00 17.31
CA MET A 293 -14.00 -1.46 18.61
C MET A 293 -13.59 0.01 18.58
N ALA A 294 -13.50 0.63 17.40
CA ALA A 294 -13.08 2.00 17.26
C ALA A 294 -14.01 2.97 18.02
N ARG A 295 -13.42 3.98 18.68
CA ARG A 295 -14.18 4.99 19.45
C ARG A 295 -15.07 5.84 18.56
N LYS A 296 -14.63 6.05 17.32
CA LYS A 296 -15.31 6.71 16.21
C LYS A 296 -15.01 5.91 14.94
N PRO A 297 -15.79 6.03 13.86
CA PRO A 297 -15.40 5.43 12.58
C PRO A 297 -13.98 5.86 12.20
N VAL A 298 -13.17 4.90 11.76
CA VAL A 298 -11.78 5.09 11.32
C VAL A 298 -11.55 4.29 10.04
N LEU A 299 -10.65 4.76 9.20
CA LEU A 299 -10.09 3.96 8.11
C LEU A 299 -8.98 3.10 8.71
N VAL A 300 -8.96 1.80 8.41
CA VAL A 300 -7.96 0.86 8.95
C VAL A 300 -7.22 0.22 7.79
N GLY A 301 -5.95 0.54 7.65
CA GLY A 301 -5.07 0.04 6.61
C GLY A 301 -4.20 -1.11 7.09
N GLY A 302 -3.98 -2.09 6.22
CA GLY A 302 -2.90 -3.05 6.36
C GLY A 302 -1.58 -2.47 5.86
N HIS A 303 -0.47 -2.91 6.43
CA HIS A 303 0.86 -2.63 5.88
C HIS A 303 1.13 -3.44 4.61
N MET A 304 2.18 -3.06 3.89
CA MET A 304 2.63 -3.73 2.68
C MET A 304 4.06 -4.27 2.87
N PHE A 305 4.22 -5.58 2.72
CA PHE A 305 5.53 -6.22 2.52
C PHE A 305 5.85 -6.33 1.04
N ASP A 306 7.14 -6.33 0.72
CA ASP A 306 7.64 -6.51 -0.65
C ASP A 306 7.43 -7.96 -1.10
N LEU A 307 6.72 -8.17 -2.20
CA LEU A 307 6.42 -9.51 -2.74
C LEU A 307 7.68 -10.29 -3.15
N HIS A 308 8.74 -9.60 -3.57
CA HIS A 308 9.98 -10.22 -4.01
C HIS A 308 10.97 -10.41 -2.85
N HIS A 309 10.93 -9.53 -1.84
CA HIS A 309 11.71 -9.65 -0.60
C HIS A 309 10.77 -9.71 0.61
N ARG A 310 10.19 -10.88 0.85
CA ARG A 310 9.00 -11.06 1.69
C ARG A 310 9.15 -10.70 3.17
N SER A 311 10.37 -10.58 3.71
CA SER A 311 10.64 -10.08 5.06
C SER A 311 10.69 -8.55 5.17
N VAL A 312 10.60 -7.83 4.05
CA VAL A 312 10.85 -6.39 3.99
C VAL A 312 9.53 -5.60 3.96
N LEU A 313 9.25 -4.90 5.04
CA LEU A 313 8.14 -3.96 5.17
C LEU A 313 8.44 -2.69 4.38
N HIS A 314 7.52 -2.25 3.52
CA HIS A 314 7.68 -1.04 2.70
C HIS A 314 7.88 0.21 3.55
N THR A 315 6.93 0.50 4.44
CA THR A 315 6.96 1.59 5.42
C THR A 315 6.04 1.24 6.59
N PHE A 316 6.29 1.82 7.76
CA PHE A 316 5.45 1.65 8.95
C PHE A 316 4.31 2.69 9.03
N GLY A 317 4.28 3.65 8.10
CA GLY A 317 3.22 4.65 8.01
C GLY A 317 3.65 5.85 7.18
N GLU A 318 2.69 6.50 6.52
CA GLU A 318 2.95 7.64 5.63
C GLU A 318 2.10 8.86 5.98
N ILE A 319 2.68 10.04 5.77
CA ILE A 319 2.02 11.34 5.87
C ILE A 319 2.28 12.15 4.60
N VAL A 320 1.48 13.20 4.39
CA VAL A 320 1.75 14.20 3.34
C VAL A 320 2.50 15.36 3.97
N GLU A 321 3.77 15.53 3.56
CA GLU A 321 4.62 16.61 4.07
C GLU A 321 4.07 17.98 3.61
N PRO A 322 3.67 18.91 4.52
CA PRO A 322 2.88 20.07 4.13
C PRO A 322 3.60 21.13 3.27
N TRP A 323 4.93 21.20 3.31
CA TRP A 323 5.71 22.26 2.65
C TRP A 323 6.12 21.87 1.24
N LEU A 324 6.61 20.65 1.04
CA LEU A 324 6.92 20.06 -0.24
C LEU A 324 5.67 19.51 -0.93
N TRP A 325 4.66 19.11 -0.15
CA TRP A 325 3.46 18.41 -0.60
C TRP A 325 3.78 17.08 -1.29
N GLY A 326 4.38 16.14 -0.54
CA GLY A 326 4.74 14.82 -1.04
C GLY A 326 4.71 13.76 0.06
N PRO A 327 4.73 12.47 -0.30
CA PRO A 327 4.75 11.39 0.68
C PRO A 327 6.02 11.47 1.53
N LYS A 328 5.88 11.18 2.82
CA LYS A 328 6.96 11.15 3.80
C LYS A 328 6.67 10.07 4.84
N ASP A 329 7.71 9.35 5.26
CA ASP A 329 7.61 8.42 6.39
C ASP A 329 7.08 9.14 7.65
N ALA A 330 6.06 8.56 8.26
CA ALA A 330 5.42 9.07 9.45
C ALA A 330 6.20 8.68 10.71
N GLY A 331 6.28 9.56 11.72
CA GLY A 331 7.03 9.32 12.95
C GLY A 331 8.50 9.77 12.91
N ILE A 332 9.19 9.68 14.05
CA ILE A 332 10.59 10.12 14.18
C ILE A 332 11.51 8.93 14.01
N GLY A 333 12.51 9.08 13.15
CA GLY A 333 13.51 8.04 12.87
C GLY A 333 12.95 6.87 12.07
N THR A 334 11.71 6.96 11.61
CA THR A 334 11.13 5.98 10.70
C THR A 334 11.77 6.09 9.32
N ARG A 335 11.75 4.95 8.60
CA ARG A 335 12.33 4.81 7.28
C ARG A 335 11.55 3.78 6.48
N GLN A 336 11.72 3.81 5.17
CA GLN A 336 11.28 2.69 4.34
C GLN A 336 12.17 1.44 4.50
N ARG A 337 11.63 0.28 4.10
CA ARG A 337 12.32 -1.01 3.96
C ARG A 337 12.88 -1.57 5.27
N TYR A 338 12.02 -1.86 6.24
CA TYR A 338 12.42 -2.63 7.42
C TYR A 338 12.50 -4.12 7.10
N ASP A 339 13.70 -4.70 7.21
CA ASP A 339 13.94 -6.11 6.94
C ASP A 339 13.91 -6.92 8.24
N PHE A 340 12.78 -7.56 8.51
CA PHE A 340 12.56 -8.33 9.74
C PHE A 340 13.40 -9.62 9.81
N ALA A 341 13.98 -10.07 8.69
CA ALA A 341 14.94 -11.16 8.72
C ALA A 341 16.31 -10.72 9.25
N LYS A 342 16.60 -9.41 9.26
CA LYS A 342 17.85 -8.83 9.76
C LYS A 342 17.71 -8.17 11.12
N GLU A 343 16.63 -7.44 11.33
CA GLU A 343 16.33 -6.67 12.54
C GLU A 343 14.86 -6.92 12.89
N GLY A 344 14.63 -7.82 13.85
CA GLY A 344 13.28 -8.22 14.28
C GLY A 344 12.53 -7.10 15.00
N LEU A 345 11.25 -7.32 15.31
CA LEU A 345 10.41 -6.32 15.99
C LEU A 345 11.04 -5.87 17.32
N ARG A 346 11.50 -6.83 18.13
CA ARG A 346 12.07 -6.60 19.47
C ARG A 346 13.38 -5.82 19.46
N GLU A 347 14.18 -5.97 18.40
CA GLU A 347 15.45 -5.25 18.20
C GLU A 347 15.19 -3.82 17.71
N ASN A 348 14.14 -3.64 16.89
CA ASN A 348 13.85 -2.38 16.24
C ASN A 348 13.09 -1.39 17.15
N THR A 349 13.82 -0.69 18.01
CA THR A 349 13.26 0.30 18.96
C THR A 349 12.35 1.36 18.32
N VAL A 350 12.54 1.70 17.05
CA VAL A 350 11.72 2.68 16.31
C VAL A 350 10.30 2.16 16.08
N LEU A 351 10.12 0.84 15.86
CA LEU A 351 8.80 0.22 15.63
C LEU A 351 7.94 0.08 16.89
N HIS A 352 8.50 0.42 18.06
CA HIS A 352 7.74 0.45 19.31
C HIS A 352 7.04 1.79 19.57
N GLN A 353 7.28 2.84 18.78
CA GLN A 353 6.49 4.07 18.85
C GLN A 353 5.14 3.88 18.12
N ARG A 354 4.08 4.55 18.58
CA ARG A 354 2.85 4.65 17.77
C ARG A 354 3.11 5.64 16.64
N VAL A 355 2.80 5.25 15.41
CA VAL A 355 2.92 6.11 14.23
C VAL A 355 1.52 6.50 13.76
N ASP A 356 1.22 7.79 13.85
CA ASP A 356 -0.03 8.36 13.36
C ASP A 356 0.17 8.79 11.89
N VAL A 357 -0.77 8.41 11.00
CA VAL A 357 -0.66 8.56 9.53
C VAL A 357 -1.72 9.52 8.98
N ASP A 358 -1.51 10.02 7.75
CA ASP A 358 -2.55 10.78 7.03
C ASP A 358 -3.42 9.87 6.15
N TYR A 359 -2.85 8.79 5.62
CA TYR A 359 -3.50 7.86 4.71
C TYR A 359 -2.86 6.46 4.80
N ASN A 360 -3.47 5.50 4.13
CA ASN A 360 -2.90 4.18 3.88
C ASN A 360 -3.16 3.82 2.41
N GLY A 361 -2.22 3.13 1.77
CA GLY A 361 -2.41 2.67 0.40
C GLY A 361 -3.56 1.68 0.26
N TRP A 362 -4.18 1.67 -0.90
CA TRP A 362 -5.36 0.85 -1.18
C TRP A 362 -5.07 -0.62 -1.55
N TRP A 363 -3.82 -1.07 -1.36
CA TRP A 363 -3.46 -2.49 -1.39
C TRP A 363 -4.23 -3.32 -0.34
N MET A 364 -4.56 -2.70 0.80
CA MET A 364 -5.43 -3.24 1.85
C MET A 364 -5.90 -2.08 2.75
N THR A 365 -7.10 -1.57 2.52
CA THR A 365 -7.70 -0.52 3.37
C THR A 365 -9.18 -0.75 3.61
N LEU A 366 -9.55 -0.90 4.88
CA LEU A 366 -10.92 -0.95 5.36
C LEU A 366 -11.47 0.47 5.52
N ILE A 367 -12.64 0.73 4.92
CA ILE A 367 -13.38 1.98 5.02
C ILE A 367 -14.82 1.66 5.47
N PRO A 368 -15.35 2.28 6.54
CA PRO A 368 -16.76 2.13 6.90
C PRO A 368 -17.68 2.61 5.77
N THR A 369 -18.71 1.84 5.42
CA THR A 369 -19.65 2.23 4.35
C THR A 369 -20.38 3.52 4.71
N SER A 370 -20.59 3.80 5.99
CA SER A 370 -21.09 5.08 6.49
C SER A 370 -20.18 6.27 6.12
N VAL A 371 -18.85 6.08 6.19
CA VAL A 371 -17.87 7.10 5.80
C VAL A 371 -17.87 7.28 4.28
N VAL A 372 -18.00 6.21 3.50
CA VAL A 372 -18.14 6.31 2.03
C VAL A 372 -19.40 7.10 1.65
N ARG A 373 -20.55 6.85 2.31
CA ARG A 373 -21.79 7.63 2.08
C ARG A 373 -21.61 9.11 2.37
N GLU A 374 -20.86 9.47 3.41
CA GLU A 374 -20.65 10.86 3.80
C GLU A 374 -19.64 11.58 2.89
N LEU A 375 -18.51 10.95 2.58
CA LEU A 375 -17.41 11.58 1.86
C LEU A 375 -17.51 11.47 0.34
N GLY A 376 -18.29 10.52 -0.17
CA GLY A 376 -18.30 10.12 -1.56
C GLY A 376 -17.17 9.12 -1.89
N LEU A 377 -17.01 8.85 -3.19
CA LEU A 377 -16.05 7.90 -3.74
C LEU A 377 -14.69 8.58 -3.99
N SER A 378 -13.77 7.93 -4.70
CA SER A 378 -12.45 8.50 -4.97
C SER A 378 -12.53 9.81 -5.78
N LEU A 379 -11.46 10.61 -5.70
CA LEU A 379 -11.19 11.62 -6.71
C LEU A 379 -11.14 10.94 -8.10
N PRO A 380 -11.79 11.50 -9.15
CA PRO A 380 -11.79 10.93 -10.51
C PRO A 380 -10.45 11.15 -11.22
N VAL A 381 -9.41 10.55 -10.66
CA VAL A 381 -8.07 10.43 -11.24
C VAL A 381 -7.86 8.99 -11.69
N PHE A 382 -6.88 8.73 -12.56
CA PHE A 382 -6.69 7.38 -13.12
C PHE A 382 -5.93 6.48 -12.14
N ILE A 383 -4.78 6.95 -11.64
CA ILE A 383 -3.92 6.27 -10.66
C ILE A 383 -3.18 7.33 -9.83
N LYS A 384 -2.70 6.93 -8.64
CA LYS A 384 -1.83 7.72 -7.74
C LYS A 384 -2.56 8.89 -7.07
N TRP A 385 -2.23 9.14 -5.81
CA TRP A 385 -2.74 10.22 -4.94
C TRP A 385 -4.21 10.12 -4.55
N ASP A 386 -4.96 9.17 -5.11
CA ASP A 386 -6.33 8.84 -4.74
C ASP A 386 -6.45 8.39 -3.29
N ASP A 387 -5.57 7.49 -2.86
CA ASP A 387 -5.44 7.03 -1.47
C ASP A 387 -5.10 8.16 -0.49
N ALA A 388 -4.07 8.96 -0.82
CA ALA A 388 -3.62 10.07 -0.01
C ALA A 388 -4.67 11.19 0.08
N GLU A 389 -5.32 11.53 -1.03
CA GLU A 389 -6.40 12.51 -1.05
C GLU A 389 -7.59 12.04 -0.20
N TYR A 390 -8.00 10.78 -0.33
CA TYR A 390 -9.12 10.24 0.44
C TYR A 390 -8.82 10.24 1.94
N GLY A 391 -7.60 9.88 2.34
CA GLY A 391 -7.15 9.95 3.74
C GLY A 391 -7.17 11.37 4.31
N LEU A 392 -6.65 12.35 3.55
CA LEU A 392 -6.70 13.76 3.93
C LEU A 392 -8.14 14.30 4.04
N ARG A 393 -9.01 13.91 3.11
CA ARG A 393 -10.42 14.28 3.11
C ARG A 393 -11.18 13.67 4.29
N ALA A 394 -10.94 12.40 4.57
CA ALA A 394 -11.49 11.72 5.75
C ALA A 394 -11.05 12.43 7.04
N LYS A 395 -9.76 12.77 7.14
CA LYS A 395 -9.21 13.51 8.29
C LYS A 395 -9.86 14.87 8.45
N ALA A 396 -10.13 15.59 7.36
CA ALA A 396 -10.83 16.88 7.39
C ALA A 396 -12.27 16.78 7.90
N ALA A 397 -12.94 15.64 7.66
CA ALA A 397 -14.27 15.32 8.20
C ALA A 397 -14.24 14.73 9.63
N GLY A 398 -13.05 14.50 10.20
CA GLY A 398 -12.88 13.96 11.55
C GLY A 398 -12.76 12.44 11.64
N TYR A 399 -12.63 11.75 10.50
CA TYR A 399 -12.31 10.34 10.41
C TYR A 399 -10.80 10.14 10.25
N HIS A 400 -10.18 9.43 11.19
CA HIS A 400 -8.75 9.19 11.15
C HIS A 400 -8.41 7.92 10.38
N THR A 401 -7.20 7.88 9.81
CA THR A 401 -6.61 6.67 9.21
C THR A 401 -5.63 6.03 10.19
N VAL A 402 -5.64 4.71 10.27
CA VAL A 402 -4.70 3.91 11.08
C VAL A 402 -4.08 2.85 10.19
N SER A 403 -2.76 2.89 9.98
CA SER A 403 -2.01 1.74 9.47
C SER A 403 -1.79 0.78 10.63
N LEU A 404 -2.53 -0.34 10.67
CA LEU A 404 -2.58 -1.26 11.81
C LEU A 404 -1.40 -2.25 11.74
N PRO A 405 -0.41 -2.18 12.65
CA PRO A 405 0.66 -3.16 12.67
C PRO A 405 0.12 -4.55 12.99
N GLY A 406 0.69 -5.57 12.36
CA GLY A 406 0.17 -6.94 12.42
C GLY A 406 -0.90 -7.24 11.36
N ALA A 407 -1.47 -6.27 10.67
CA ALA A 407 -2.24 -6.53 9.44
C ALA A 407 -1.36 -6.22 8.22
N ALA A 408 -1.28 -7.10 7.23
CA ALA A 408 -0.50 -6.84 6.02
C ALA A 408 -0.88 -7.70 4.81
N VAL A 409 -0.41 -7.25 3.65
CA VAL A 409 -0.31 -8.01 2.39
C VAL A 409 1.13 -7.98 1.88
N TRP A 410 1.47 -8.91 0.99
CA TRP A 410 2.67 -8.79 0.14
C TRP A 410 2.26 -8.28 -1.23
N HIS A 411 2.96 -7.26 -1.73
CA HIS A 411 2.69 -6.63 -3.02
C HIS A 411 4.01 -6.20 -3.68
N VAL A 412 4.02 -6.06 -5.00
CA VAL A 412 5.22 -5.62 -5.74
C VAL A 412 5.61 -4.20 -5.30
N ALA A 413 6.84 -4.04 -4.79
CA ALA A 413 7.33 -2.73 -4.37
C ALA A 413 7.57 -1.81 -5.59
N TRP A 414 7.16 -0.55 -5.47
CA TRP A 414 7.33 0.46 -6.51
C TRP A 414 8.78 0.91 -6.71
N ILE A 415 9.67 0.61 -5.75
CA ILE A 415 11.06 1.09 -5.74
C ILE A 415 11.87 0.57 -6.93
N ASP A 416 11.53 -0.62 -7.45
CA ASP A 416 12.19 -1.20 -8.63
C ASP A 416 11.58 -0.70 -9.96
N LYS A 417 10.52 0.12 -9.91
CA LYS A 417 9.87 0.76 -11.06
C LYS A 417 10.13 2.27 -11.01
N ASP A 418 10.88 2.84 -11.96
CA ASP A 418 11.06 4.30 -12.06
C ASP A 418 9.79 4.97 -12.62
N ASP A 419 8.73 5.01 -11.80
CA ASP A 419 7.40 5.54 -12.16
C ASP A 419 7.33 7.08 -12.23
N MET A 420 8.43 7.75 -11.87
CA MET A 420 8.62 9.19 -12.04
C MET A 420 9.07 9.58 -13.47
N VAL A 421 9.26 8.60 -14.35
CA VAL A 421 9.64 8.78 -15.75
C VAL A 421 8.61 8.13 -16.67
N GLY A 422 8.40 8.72 -17.84
CA GLY A 422 7.45 8.23 -18.84
C GLY A 422 6.01 8.66 -18.56
N TRP A 423 5.05 7.80 -18.88
CA TRP A 423 3.63 8.16 -18.89
C TRP A 423 3.05 8.39 -17.48
N GLN A 424 3.57 7.72 -16.45
CA GLN A 424 3.10 7.85 -15.06
C GLN A 424 3.41 9.23 -14.47
N ALA A 425 4.45 9.90 -14.96
CA ALA A 425 4.84 11.24 -14.51
C ALA A 425 3.74 12.30 -14.73
N TYR A 426 2.89 12.12 -15.74
CA TYR A 426 1.69 12.96 -15.93
C TYR A 426 0.75 12.85 -14.72
N PHE A 427 0.44 11.63 -14.27
CA PHE A 427 -0.48 11.42 -13.15
C PHE A 427 0.11 11.87 -11.82
N HIS A 428 1.40 11.59 -11.58
CA HIS A 428 2.09 12.09 -10.39
C HIS A 428 2.06 13.61 -10.29
N GLU A 429 2.31 14.32 -11.40
CA GLU A 429 2.27 15.77 -11.43
C GLU A 429 0.86 16.32 -11.21
N ARG A 430 -0.09 15.87 -12.04
CA ARG A 430 -1.46 16.37 -12.04
C ARG A 430 -2.13 16.16 -10.69
N ASN A 431 -2.10 14.92 -10.20
CA ASN A 431 -2.89 14.54 -9.04
C ASN A 431 -2.27 15.11 -7.75
N ARG A 432 -0.94 15.22 -7.67
CA ARG A 432 -0.25 15.94 -6.59
C ARG A 432 -0.70 17.40 -6.50
N MET A 433 -0.77 18.10 -7.65
CA MET A 433 -1.24 19.48 -7.68
C MET A 433 -2.71 19.60 -7.30
N ILE A 434 -3.57 18.71 -7.80
CA ILE A 434 -5.00 18.69 -7.43
C ILE A 434 -5.17 18.48 -5.93
N SER A 435 -4.50 17.47 -5.35
CA SER A 435 -4.56 17.22 -3.90
C SER A 435 -4.06 18.41 -3.09
N ALA A 436 -3.03 19.12 -3.57
CA ALA A 436 -2.53 20.35 -2.93
C ALA A 436 -3.53 21.49 -2.98
N LEU A 437 -4.18 21.70 -4.13
CA LEU A 437 -5.21 22.74 -4.30
C LEU A 437 -6.39 22.49 -3.36
N ILE A 438 -6.74 21.23 -3.12
CA ILE A 438 -7.82 20.85 -2.21
C ILE A 438 -7.37 21.00 -0.75
N HIS A 439 -6.27 20.36 -0.35
CA HIS A 439 -5.98 20.09 1.06
C HIS A 439 -4.82 20.88 1.66
N SER A 440 -4.00 21.56 0.86
CA SER A 440 -2.80 22.20 1.40
C SER A 440 -3.14 23.32 2.40
N PRO A 441 -2.56 23.30 3.61
CA PRO A 441 -2.73 24.36 4.60
C PRO A 441 -1.76 25.53 4.35
N VAL A 442 -0.77 25.35 3.47
CA VAL A 442 0.29 26.33 3.20
C VAL A 442 -0.08 27.17 1.98
N GLN A 443 0.18 28.47 2.05
CA GLN A 443 -0.04 29.37 0.92
C GLN A 443 0.69 28.87 -0.33
N ARG A 444 -0.03 28.78 -1.46
CA ARG A 444 0.50 28.32 -2.76
C ARG A 444 1.13 26.91 -2.74
N GLY A 445 0.76 26.06 -1.77
CA GLY A 445 1.32 24.72 -1.64
C GLY A 445 2.79 24.70 -1.21
N GLY A 446 3.29 25.77 -0.59
CA GLY A 446 4.67 25.87 -0.13
C GLY A 446 5.68 25.81 -1.29
N ASP A 447 6.59 24.84 -1.21
CA ASP A 447 7.64 24.57 -2.19
C ASP A 447 7.17 23.72 -3.38
N LEU A 448 5.89 23.31 -3.44
CA LEU A 448 5.36 22.45 -4.50
C LEU A 448 5.66 22.98 -5.91
N LEU A 449 5.30 24.23 -6.21
CA LEU A 449 5.47 24.81 -7.55
C LEU A 449 6.95 24.95 -7.91
N THR A 450 7.78 25.34 -6.94
CA THR A 450 9.23 25.42 -7.09
C THR A 450 9.82 24.04 -7.37
N ASN A 451 9.40 23.02 -6.61
CA ASN A 451 9.82 21.64 -6.78
C ASN A 451 9.41 21.09 -8.15
N SER A 452 8.17 21.35 -8.56
CA SER A 452 7.66 20.99 -9.90
C SER A 452 8.53 21.58 -11.01
N THR A 453 8.80 22.90 -10.97
CA THR A 453 9.69 23.54 -11.95
C THR A 453 11.07 22.91 -11.97
N MET A 454 11.63 22.58 -10.80
CA MET A 454 12.93 21.92 -10.70
C MET A 454 12.92 20.50 -11.29
N LEU A 455 11.83 19.75 -11.13
CA LEU A 455 11.66 18.42 -11.73
C LEU A 455 11.53 18.51 -13.25
N ASP A 456 10.74 19.44 -13.76
CA ASP A 456 10.61 19.66 -15.22
C ASP A 456 11.96 19.98 -15.86
N LEU A 457 12.71 20.92 -15.25
CA LEU A 457 14.05 21.27 -15.71
C LEU A 457 15.01 20.08 -15.61
N ARG A 458 14.89 19.25 -14.56
CA ARG A 458 15.70 18.04 -14.38
C ARG A 458 15.45 17.01 -15.47
N HIS A 459 14.19 16.73 -15.79
CA HIS A 459 13.84 15.80 -16.87
C HIS A 459 14.31 16.35 -18.22
N MET A 460 14.12 17.65 -18.47
CA MET A 460 14.58 18.30 -19.70
C MET A 460 16.09 18.19 -19.89
N VAL A 461 16.91 18.51 -18.87
CA VAL A 461 18.37 18.40 -19.00
C VAL A 461 18.84 16.94 -19.07
N SER A 462 18.01 16.01 -18.62
CA SER A 462 18.21 14.56 -18.76
C SER A 462 17.74 14.01 -20.11
N MET A 463 17.30 14.87 -21.06
CA MET A 463 16.79 14.47 -22.38
C MET A 463 15.55 13.57 -22.31
N GLN A 464 14.77 13.65 -21.23
CA GLN A 464 13.54 12.88 -21.01
C GLN A 464 12.33 13.67 -21.52
N TYR A 465 12.31 13.97 -22.82
CA TYR A 465 11.34 14.91 -23.40
C TYR A 465 9.91 14.39 -23.40
N TYR A 466 9.69 13.07 -23.52
CA TYR A 466 8.36 12.48 -23.36
C TYR A 466 7.80 12.74 -21.96
N THR A 467 8.65 12.60 -20.94
CA THR A 467 8.29 12.87 -19.53
C THR A 467 7.94 14.34 -19.33
N VAL A 468 8.74 15.26 -19.89
CA VAL A 468 8.46 16.71 -19.82
C VAL A 468 7.15 17.05 -20.51
N LYS A 469 6.89 16.48 -21.70
CA LYS A 469 5.63 16.67 -22.43
C LYS A 469 4.42 16.25 -21.58
N GLY A 470 4.48 15.07 -20.97
CA GLY A 470 3.45 14.58 -20.06
C GLY A 470 3.24 15.52 -18.86
N ARG A 471 4.30 15.94 -18.18
CA ARG A 471 4.21 16.88 -17.04
C ARG A 471 3.64 18.25 -17.43
N LEU A 472 4.00 18.78 -18.59
CA LEU A 472 3.43 20.02 -19.12
C LEU A 472 1.94 19.88 -19.46
N GLN A 473 1.50 18.72 -19.96
CA GLN A 473 0.09 18.44 -20.18
C GLN A 473 -0.67 18.31 -18.86
N ALA A 474 -0.08 17.66 -17.85
CA ALA A 474 -0.66 17.55 -16.51
C ALA A 474 -0.96 18.92 -15.91
N GLN A 475 -0.02 19.87 -16.02
CA GLN A 475 -0.20 21.24 -15.55
C GLN A 475 -1.33 21.99 -16.27
N ARG A 476 -1.51 21.76 -17.59
CA ARG A 476 -2.63 22.34 -18.35
C ARG A 476 -3.96 21.77 -17.90
N ASP A 477 -4.02 20.45 -17.70
CA ASP A 477 -5.25 19.80 -17.23
C ASP A 477 -5.62 20.26 -15.81
N VAL A 478 -4.65 20.64 -14.97
CA VAL A 478 -4.92 21.33 -13.69
C VAL A 478 -5.50 22.74 -13.91
N LEU A 479 -4.95 23.49 -14.87
CA LEU A 479 -5.42 24.83 -15.22
C LEU A 479 -6.82 24.85 -15.85
N ASP A 480 -7.21 23.76 -16.52
CA ASP A 480 -8.53 23.58 -17.12
C ASP A 480 -9.63 23.32 -16.07
N GLY A 481 -9.24 22.92 -14.85
CA GLY A 481 -10.12 22.83 -13.69
C GLY A 481 -10.77 21.46 -13.46
N PRO A 482 -11.61 21.34 -12.41
CA PRO A 482 -12.11 20.06 -11.91
C PRO A 482 -13.18 19.38 -12.80
N ASP A 483 -13.91 20.14 -13.61
CA ASP A 483 -15.09 19.63 -14.33
C ASP A 483 -14.78 18.60 -15.41
N ARG A 484 -13.55 18.61 -15.93
CA ARG A 484 -13.10 17.72 -16.99
C ARG A 484 -12.58 16.39 -16.48
N LEU A 485 -12.42 16.21 -15.17
CA LEU A 485 -11.74 15.04 -14.59
C LEU A 485 -12.41 13.72 -14.97
N HIS A 486 -13.74 13.62 -14.83
CA HIS A 486 -14.50 12.45 -15.24
C HIS A 486 -14.44 12.20 -16.75
N GLU A 487 -14.49 13.25 -17.56
CA GLU A 487 -14.48 13.14 -19.02
C GLU A 487 -13.17 12.60 -19.57
N ILE A 488 -12.03 13.06 -19.04
CA ILE A 488 -10.70 12.66 -19.54
C ILE A 488 -10.23 11.31 -18.96
N LEU A 489 -10.90 10.81 -17.92
CA LEU A 489 -10.52 9.60 -17.21
C LEU A 489 -10.34 8.38 -18.13
N PRO A 490 -11.30 8.02 -19.01
CA PRO A 490 -11.18 6.84 -19.87
C PRO A 490 -10.20 7.03 -21.05
N THR A 491 -9.92 8.27 -21.50
CA THR A 491 -9.18 8.49 -22.76
C THR A 491 -7.73 8.91 -22.55
N ARG A 492 -7.41 9.64 -21.47
CA ARG A 492 -6.14 10.34 -21.32
C ARG A 492 -4.92 9.41 -21.36
N LEU A 493 -5.00 8.23 -20.75
CA LEU A 493 -3.89 7.27 -20.78
C LEU A 493 -3.56 6.85 -22.23
N GLY A 494 -4.59 6.57 -23.04
CA GLY A 494 -4.43 6.19 -24.44
C GLY A 494 -3.80 7.29 -25.27
N GLU A 495 -4.22 8.54 -25.05
CA GLU A 495 -3.65 9.73 -25.70
C GLU A 495 -2.17 9.90 -25.36
N ILE A 496 -1.80 9.84 -24.07
CA ILE A 496 -0.40 9.96 -23.61
C ILE A 496 0.46 8.83 -24.21
N ARG A 497 0.00 7.58 -24.15
CA ARG A 497 0.74 6.44 -24.69
C ARG A 497 0.93 6.53 -26.20
N LYS A 498 -0.05 7.07 -26.93
CA LYS A 498 0.06 7.26 -28.38
C LYS A 498 1.18 8.23 -28.73
N GLU A 499 1.37 9.29 -27.94
CA GLU A 499 2.45 10.26 -28.13
C GLU A 499 3.85 9.65 -27.92
N ALA A 500 3.99 8.56 -27.16
CA ALA A 500 5.30 7.92 -26.90
C ALA A 500 6.04 7.55 -28.19
N ALA A 501 5.31 7.24 -29.26
CA ALA A 501 5.89 6.94 -30.56
C ALA A 501 6.72 8.10 -31.12
N ASP A 502 6.46 9.35 -30.75
CA ASP A 502 7.14 10.53 -31.29
C ASP A 502 8.46 10.86 -30.57
N PHE A 503 8.78 10.14 -29.49
CA PHE A 503 9.91 10.46 -28.61
C PHE A 503 10.90 9.29 -28.50
N THR A 504 12.18 9.55 -28.77
CA THR A 504 13.21 8.49 -28.72
C THR A 504 13.46 7.98 -27.30
N ASP A 505 13.26 8.83 -26.29
CA ASP A 505 13.42 8.47 -24.87
C ASP A 505 12.29 7.57 -24.33
N ALA A 506 11.21 7.39 -25.09
CA ALA A 506 10.08 6.53 -24.75
C ALA A 506 10.05 5.22 -25.58
N ARG A 507 10.90 5.08 -26.60
CA ARG A 507 11.00 3.88 -27.43
C ARG A 507 11.96 2.88 -26.80
N VAL A 508 11.40 1.89 -26.10
CA VAL A 508 12.18 0.82 -25.46
C VAL A 508 12.51 -0.27 -26.47
N ALA A 509 13.80 -0.51 -26.70
CA ALA A 509 14.29 -1.68 -27.42
C ALA A 509 14.73 -2.75 -26.42
N LYS A 510 14.29 -3.99 -26.65
CA LYS A 510 14.67 -5.16 -25.82
C LYS A 510 16.03 -5.75 -26.24
N ASP A 511 16.37 -5.64 -27.52
CA ASP A 511 17.65 -6.11 -28.04
C ASP A 511 18.77 -5.15 -27.60
N VAL A 512 19.83 -5.73 -27.01
CA VAL A 512 21.01 -5.01 -26.51
C VAL A 512 21.81 -4.37 -27.65
N ASP A 513 21.70 -4.96 -28.84
CA ASP A 513 22.37 -4.55 -30.07
C ASP A 513 21.47 -3.69 -30.97
N ALA A 514 20.28 -3.31 -30.48
CA ALA A 514 19.36 -2.41 -31.20
C ALA A 514 19.93 -1.00 -31.45
N PHE A 515 20.98 -0.62 -30.73
CA PHE A 515 21.59 0.71 -30.81
C PHE A 515 23.06 0.63 -31.24
N PRO A 516 23.54 1.59 -32.06
CA PRO A 516 24.93 1.65 -32.49
C PRO A 516 25.94 1.70 -31.32
N ASP A 517 27.17 1.28 -31.60
CA ASP A 517 28.27 1.42 -30.66
C ASP A 517 28.55 2.87 -30.26
N VAL A 518 29.09 3.03 -29.06
CA VAL A 518 29.42 4.35 -28.51
C VAL A 518 30.49 5.02 -29.36
N ARG A 519 30.22 6.24 -29.82
CA ARG A 519 31.16 7.07 -30.57
C ARG A 519 31.40 8.40 -29.88
N LEU A 520 32.67 8.73 -29.64
CA LEU A 520 33.11 9.99 -29.02
C LEU A 520 34.17 10.67 -29.90
N ARG A 521 33.95 11.93 -30.28
CA ARG A 521 34.95 12.72 -31.03
C ARG A 521 36.22 12.98 -30.22
N LYS A 522 36.10 13.08 -28.88
CA LYS A 522 37.23 13.26 -27.96
C LYS A 522 37.06 12.35 -26.73
N PRO A 523 38.09 11.61 -26.32
CA PRO A 523 38.04 10.82 -25.09
C PRO A 523 37.80 11.73 -23.87
N ARG A 524 36.89 11.35 -22.98
CA ARG A 524 36.68 12.07 -21.70
C ARG A 524 37.56 11.47 -20.61
N ARG A 525 38.14 12.33 -19.75
CA ARG A 525 38.88 11.88 -18.56
C ARG A 525 37.92 11.16 -17.59
N PRO A 526 38.23 9.94 -17.12
CA PRO A 526 37.30 9.13 -16.31
C PRO A 526 36.91 9.73 -14.94
N SER A 527 37.71 10.64 -14.36
CA SER A 527 37.67 10.91 -12.92
C SER A 527 36.74 12.04 -12.42
N ARG A 528 35.94 12.69 -13.27
CA ARG A 528 34.97 13.73 -12.85
C ARG A 528 33.52 13.51 -13.31
N ALA A 529 33.27 12.49 -14.14
CA ALA A 529 31.94 12.28 -14.74
C ALA A 529 30.91 11.67 -13.78
N ASN A 530 31.37 10.98 -12.72
CA ASN A 530 30.52 10.16 -11.85
C ASN A 530 30.37 10.68 -10.41
N ALA A 531 31.03 11.78 -10.04
CA ALA A 531 30.94 12.30 -8.67
C ALA A 531 29.58 12.97 -8.44
N GLN A 532 28.88 12.55 -7.39
CA GLN A 532 27.64 13.21 -6.95
C GLN A 532 27.93 14.68 -6.61
N PRO A 533 27.15 15.64 -7.14
CA PRO A 533 27.37 17.05 -6.85
C PRO A 533 27.15 17.33 -5.36
N THR A 534 28.01 18.17 -4.77
CA THR A 534 27.84 18.66 -3.40
C THR A 534 26.91 19.87 -3.40
N ARG A 535 26.44 20.31 -2.23
CA ARG A 535 25.60 21.52 -2.09
C ARG A 535 26.23 22.77 -2.74
N ARG A 536 27.57 22.86 -2.80
CA ARG A 536 28.29 23.98 -3.42
C ARG A 536 28.40 23.86 -4.94
N THR A 537 28.41 22.65 -5.50
CA THR A 537 28.62 22.42 -6.94
C THR A 537 27.33 22.15 -7.71
N VAL A 538 26.24 21.80 -7.03
CA VAL A 538 24.95 21.46 -7.67
C VAL A 538 24.34 22.62 -8.45
N TRP A 539 24.34 23.83 -7.87
CA TRP A 539 23.80 25.03 -8.50
C TRP A 539 24.54 25.44 -9.78
N PRO A 540 25.87 25.65 -9.79
CA PRO A 540 26.57 26.01 -11.02
C PRO A 540 26.48 24.90 -12.08
N MET A 541 26.42 23.63 -11.65
CA MET A 541 26.23 22.50 -12.56
C MET A 541 24.83 22.51 -13.21
N ALA A 542 23.78 22.82 -12.44
CA ALA A 542 22.41 22.92 -12.95
C ALA A 542 22.28 24.07 -13.97
N VAL A 543 22.82 25.25 -13.64
CA VAL A 543 22.84 26.39 -14.58
C VAL A 543 23.58 26.02 -15.86
N LYS A 544 24.76 25.41 -15.75
CA LYS A 544 25.53 24.96 -16.92
C LYS A 544 24.76 23.92 -17.75
N ALA A 545 24.07 22.98 -17.11
CA ALA A 545 23.28 21.95 -17.78
C ALA A 545 22.12 22.54 -18.58
N VAL A 546 21.43 23.54 -18.03
CA VAL A 546 20.37 24.28 -18.73
C VAL A 546 20.94 25.09 -19.89
N LEU A 547 21.99 25.89 -19.67
CA LEU A 547 22.62 26.70 -20.72
C LEU A 547 23.13 25.84 -21.88
N ARG A 548 23.64 24.64 -21.59
CA ARG A 548 24.10 23.68 -22.61
C ARG A 548 22.98 23.27 -23.56
N GLN A 549 21.72 23.22 -23.13
CA GLN A 549 20.58 22.86 -24.00
C GLN A 549 20.41 23.83 -25.18
N PHE A 550 20.99 25.03 -25.09
CA PHE A 550 20.92 26.05 -26.14
C PHE A 550 22.13 26.03 -27.08
N THR A 551 23.17 25.23 -26.80
CA THR A 551 24.35 25.06 -27.65
C THR A 551 24.12 24.06 -28.78
N PRO A 552 24.74 24.18 -29.96
CA PRO A 552 24.54 23.22 -31.06
C PRO A 552 24.77 21.76 -30.63
N VAL A 553 23.96 20.84 -31.17
CA VAL A 553 24.12 19.38 -30.97
C VAL A 553 25.14 18.86 -31.96
N ASP A 554 26.03 17.96 -31.54
CA ASP A 554 26.91 17.27 -32.48
C ASP A 554 26.08 16.32 -33.37
N GLU A 555 26.16 16.47 -34.70
CA GLU A 555 25.49 15.59 -35.67
C GLU A 555 25.84 14.10 -35.44
N MET A 556 27.08 13.80 -35.06
CA MET A 556 27.49 12.42 -34.75
C MET A 556 26.71 11.83 -33.56
N ALA A 557 26.29 12.67 -32.62
CA ALA A 557 25.50 12.25 -31.46
C ALA A 557 24.06 11.87 -31.85
N ARG A 558 23.56 12.32 -33.01
CA ARG A 558 22.24 11.92 -33.53
C ARG A 558 22.28 10.53 -34.15
N GLU A 559 23.41 10.16 -34.73
CA GLU A 559 23.61 8.86 -35.39
C GLU A 559 24.06 7.77 -34.41
N ALA A 560 24.94 8.11 -33.45
CA ALA A 560 25.51 7.16 -32.51
C ALA A 560 25.56 7.73 -31.09
N PRO A 561 25.30 6.91 -30.04
CA PRO A 561 25.32 7.37 -28.67
C PRO A 561 26.73 7.77 -28.22
N GLN A 562 26.80 8.78 -27.37
CA GLN A 562 28.06 9.18 -26.73
C GLN A 562 28.36 8.38 -25.44
N ALA A 563 27.36 7.70 -24.88
CA ALA A 563 27.49 6.86 -23.70
C ALA A 563 26.39 5.79 -23.63
N ARG A 564 26.68 4.70 -22.91
CA ARG A 564 25.67 3.80 -22.34
C ARG A 564 25.60 4.06 -20.83
N ILE A 565 24.41 4.28 -20.29
CA ILE A 565 24.18 4.64 -18.89
C ILE A 565 23.22 3.61 -18.29
N ALA A 566 23.68 2.89 -17.27
CA ALA A 566 22.81 2.01 -16.51
C ALA A 566 21.75 2.82 -15.74
N HIS A 567 20.57 2.24 -15.52
CA HIS A 567 19.47 2.89 -14.82
C HIS A 567 19.88 3.47 -13.46
N LYS A 568 20.61 2.71 -12.64
CA LYS A 568 21.12 3.17 -11.33
C LYS A 568 21.95 4.46 -11.41
N ASP A 569 22.59 4.67 -12.55
CA ASP A 569 23.47 5.79 -12.87
C ASP A 569 22.76 6.92 -13.65
N ASN A 570 21.47 6.74 -13.99
CA ASN A 570 20.64 7.69 -14.72
C ASN A 570 20.29 8.91 -13.84
N LYS A 571 21.30 9.72 -13.54
CA LYS A 571 21.18 10.94 -12.76
C LYS A 571 21.40 12.16 -13.66
N TRP A 572 20.61 13.21 -13.46
CA TRP A 572 20.61 14.38 -14.35
C TRP A 572 22.00 15.00 -14.54
N TRP A 573 22.82 15.03 -13.49
CA TRP A 573 24.18 15.58 -13.58
C TRP A 573 25.13 14.76 -14.45
N ARG A 574 24.84 13.47 -14.67
CA ARG A 574 25.60 12.60 -15.57
C ARG A 574 25.06 12.70 -16.99
N VAL A 575 23.75 12.55 -17.16
CA VAL A 575 23.09 12.56 -18.48
C VAL A 575 23.23 13.91 -19.17
N ALA A 576 23.08 15.02 -18.43
CA ALA A 576 23.16 16.38 -18.96
C ALA A 576 24.57 16.77 -19.48
N GLN A 577 25.56 15.88 -19.39
CA GLN A 577 26.88 16.05 -20.00
C GLN A 577 26.97 15.50 -21.42
N TYR A 578 25.99 14.73 -21.90
CA TYR A 578 25.97 14.10 -23.22
C TYR A 578 24.94 14.75 -24.14
N ASP A 579 25.20 14.72 -25.44
CA ASP A 579 24.23 15.07 -26.49
C ASP A 579 23.36 13.87 -26.86
N SER A 580 23.84 12.65 -26.59
CA SER A 580 23.03 11.44 -26.66
C SER A 580 23.58 10.33 -25.78
N ALA A 581 22.69 9.49 -25.27
CA ALA A 581 23.05 8.32 -24.48
C ALA A 581 21.99 7.23 -24.61
N VAL A 582 22.42 5.97 -24.64
CA VAL A 582 21.51 4.83 -24.43
C VAL A 582 21.38 4.60 -22.94
N VAL A 583 20.15 4.53 -22.45
CA VAL A 583 19.83 4.39 -21.02
C VAL A 583 19.01 3.14 -20.81
N SER A 584 19.40 2.30 -19.84
CA SER A 584 18.61 1.11 -19.52
C SER A 584 17.35 1.45 -18.71
N THR A 585 16.30 0.66 -18.88
CA THR A 585 15.08 0.74 -18.07
C THR A 585 15.32 0.26 -16.63
N ALA A 586 14.43 0.65 -15.71
CA ALA A 586 14.55 0.30 -14.28
C ALA A 586 14.41 -1.21 -14.03
N ASP A 587 13.48 -1.84 -14.74
CA ASP A 587 13.25 -3.29 -14.73
C ASP A 587 14.35 -4.11 -15.43
N GLY A 588 15.29 -3.45 -16.11
CA GLY A 588 16.38 -4.09 -16.86
C GLY A 588 15.95 -4.80 -18.14
N VAL A 589 14.68 -4.71 -18.56
CA VAL A 589 14.13 -5.44 -19.71
C VAL A 589 14.50 -4.80 -21.05
N GLY A 590 14.94 -3.54 -21.06
CA GLY A 590 15.34 -2.87 -22.30
C GLY A 590 16.16 -1.60 -22.11
N GLN A 591 16.35 -0.89 -23.22
CA GLN A 591 17.10 0.36 -23.28
C GLN A 591 16.39 1.37 -24.20
N SER A 592 16.59 2.66 -23.97
CA SER A 592 16.05 3.74 -24.78
C SER A 592 17.15 4.73 -25.16
N MET A 593 17.03 5.33 -26.35
CA MET A 593 18.00 6.30 -26.85
C MET A 593 17.57 7.72 -26.50
N TYR A 594 18.32 8.35 -25.61
CA TYR A 594 18.12 9.73 -25.21
C TYR A 594 18.95 10.62 -26.14
N VAL A 595 18.30 11.60 -26.77
CA VAL A 595 18.97 12.50 -27.72
C VAL A 595 18.59 13.92 -27.36
N ARG A 596 19.58 14.81 -27.27
CA ARG A 596 19.37 16.21 -27.00
C ARG A 596 18.79 16.90 -28.21
N ASP A 597 17.71 17.65 -28.01
CA ASP A 597 17.06 18.45 -29.03
C ASP A 597 16.91 19.89 -28.54
N ASN A 598 17.63 20.79 -29.21
CA ASN A 598 17.62 22.22 -28.88
C ASN A 598 16.25 22.87 -29.06
N ALA A 599 15.49 22.47 -30.09
CA ALA A 599 14.18 23.03 -30.36
C ALA A 599 13.19 22.54 -29.31
N ALA A 600 13.19 21.24 -29.00
CA ALA A 600 12.39 20.67 -27.94
C ALA A 600 12.72 21.29 -26.58
N ALA A 601 14.00 21.45 -26.24
CA ALA A 601 14.42 22.06 -24.98
C ALA A 601 14.02 23.54 -24.87
N ARG A 602 14.18 24.34 -25.93
CA ARG A 602 13.73 25.75 -25.96
C ARG A 602 12.23 25.86 -25.75
N SER A 603 11.48 25.03 -26.46
CA SER A 603 10.03 24.92 -26.36
C SER A 603 9.60 24.51 -24.94
N ALA A 604 10.28 23.51 -24.35
CA ALA A 604 10.03 23.06 -22.99
C ALA A 604 10.26 24.17 -21.97
N VAL A 605 11.40 24.88 -22.01
CA VAL A 605 11.66 26.01 -21.08
C VAL A 605 10.57 27.07 -21.17
N ALA A 606 10.14 27.46 -22.37
CA ALA A 606 9.08 28.43 -22.56
C ALA A 606 7.75 27.95 -21.98
N GLN A 607 7.38 26.69 -22.22
CA GLN A 607 6.15 26.09 -21.70
C GLN A 607 6.17 25.89 -20.18
N ILE A 608 7.30 25.46 -19.61
CA ILE A 608 7.49 25.35 -18.16
C ILE A 608 7.25 26.71 -17.51
N ALA A 609 7.89 27.76 -18.03
CA ALA A 609 7.74 29.12 -17.50
C ALA A 609 6.30 29.63 -17.65
N ALA A 610 5.66 29.42 -18.80
CA ALA A 610 4.28 29.85 -19.05
C ALA A 610 3.27 29.14 -18.14
N ASN A 611 3.33 27.80 -18.06
CA ASN A 611 2.43 27.01 -17.22
C ASN A 611 2.58 27.38 -15.73
N HIS A 612 3.81 27.50 -15.22
CA HIS A 612 4.03 27.84 -13.81
C HIS A 612 3.65 29.29 -13.49
N ALA A 613 3.90 30.25 -14.38
CA ALA A 613 3.44 31.62 -14.21
C ALA A 613 1.90 31.66 -14.10
N GLU A 614 1.23 30.89 -14.95
CA GLU A 614 -0.23 30.78 -14.93
C GLU A 614 -0.76 30.09 -13.68
N LEU A 615 -0.12 28.99 -13.24
CA LEU A 615 -0.44 28.30 -11.99
C LEU A 615 -0.29 29.25 -10.78
N VAL A 616 0.80 30.02 -10.70
CA VAL A 616 1.00 31.01 -9.62
C VAL A 616 -0.07 32.09 -9.67
N ARG A 617 -0.42 32.58 -10.87
CA ARG A 617 -1.41 33.64 -11.06
C ARG A 617 -2.82 33.18 -10.68
N ARG A 618 -3.23 31.99 -11.13
CA ARG A 618 -4.58 31.44 -10.92
C ARG A 618 -4.71 30.58 -9.67
N TRP A 619 -3.64 30.39 -8.89
CA TRP A 619 -3.68 29.53 -7.69
C TRP A 619 -4.89 29.77 -6.77
N PRO A 620 -5.24 31.02 -6.39
CA PRO A 620 -6.40 31.26 -5.51
C PRO A 620 -7.74 30.87 -6.14
N GLU A 621 -7.88 31.10 -7.46
CA GLU A 621 -9.06 30.72 -8.24
C GLU A 621 -9.18 29.19 -8.31
N LEU A 622 -8.08 28.50 -8.59
CA LEU A 622 -8.04 27.04 -8.67
C LEU A 622 -8.35 26.39 -7.32
N VAL A 623 -7.78 26.88 -6.22
CA VAL A 623 -8.10 26.40 -4.86
C VAL A 623 -9.61 26.48 -4.62
N LYS A 624 -10.22 27.63 -4.94
CA LYS A 624 -11.66 27.80 -4.79
C LYS A 624 -12.44 26.81 -5.67
N SER A 625 -12.12 26.74 -6.96
CA SER A 625 -12.79 25.88 -7.93
C SER A 625 -12.73 24.40 -7.55
N TYR A 626 -11.54 23.88 -7.23
CA TYR A 626 -11.37 22.47 -6.85
C TYR A 626 -12.07 22.13 -5.52
N ARG A 627 -12.01 23.02 -4.51
CA ARG A 627 -12.71 22.80 -3.23
C ARG A 627 -14.22 22.83 -3.38
N GLU A 628 -14.76 23.78 -4.15
CA GLU A 628 -16.21 23.86 -4.41
C GLU A 628 -16.72 22.69 -5.24
N ALA A 629 -15.91 22.18 -6.18
CA ALA A 629 -16.27 21.04 -7.00
C ALA A 629 -16.16 19.69 -6.28
N LEU A 630 -15.32 19.57 -5.24
CA LEU A 630 -14.99 18.30 -4.59
C LEU A 630 -16.21 17.45 -4.20
N PRO A 631 -17.25 17.96 -3.52
CA PRO A 631 -18.42 17.16 -3.15
C PRO A 631 -19.17 16.61 -4.37
N ARG A 632 -19.20 17.38 -5.47
CA ARG A 632 -19.86 16.97 -6.71
C ARG A 632 -19.05 15.95 -7.48
N ILE A 633 -17.76 16.20 -7.72
CA ILE A 633 -16.92 15.33 -8.56
C ILE A 633 -16.63 13.97 -7.90
N THR A 634 -16.81 13.85 -6.59
CA THR A 634 -16.64 12.57 -5.87
C THR A 634 -17.97 11.94 -5.45
N SER A 635 -19.09 12.57 -5.79
CA SER A 635 -20.42 12.03 -5.49
C SER A 635 -20.68 10.71 -6.22
N PHE A 636 -21.58 9.91 -5.65
CA PHE A 636 -22.12 8.72 -6.28
C PHE A 636 -22.72 9.06 -7.65
N GLU A 637 -23.52 10.13 -7.76
CA GLU A 637 -24.17 10.54 -9.02
C GLU A 637 -23.16 10.86 -10.14
N ALA A 638 -22.04 11.51 -9.83
CA ALA A 638 -21.02 11.82 -10.82
C ALA A 638 -20.32 10.54 -11.33
N TRP A 639 -20.02 9.62 -10.42
CA TRP A 639 -19.39 8.35 -10.75
C TRP A 639 -20.34 7.37 -11.46
N GLU A 640 -21.63 7.32 -11.10
CA GLU A 640 -22.66 6.53 -11.80
C GLU A 640 -22.65 6.84 -13.30
N LYS A 641 -22.58 8.13 -13.68
CA LYS A 641 -22.46 8.55 -15.07
C LYS A 641 -21.20 8.00 -15.75
N THR A 642 -20.07 8.04 -15.05
CA THR A 642 -18.78 7.51 -15.55
C THR A 642 -18.79 5.98 -15.66
N PHE A 643 -19.48 5.29 -14.75
CA PHE A 643 -19.68 3.84 -14.80
C PHE A 643 -20.70 3.41 -15.87
N GLY A 644 -21.49 4.35 -16.41
CA GLY A 644 -22.59 4.03 -17.32
C GLY A 644 -23.81 3.44 -16.61
N ILE A 645 -23.97 3.68 -15.31
CA ILE A 645 -25.12 3.23 -14.52
C ILE A 645 -26.24 4.26 -14.64
N THR A 646 -27.35 3.88 -15.26
CA THR A 646 -28.60 4.66 -15.24
C THR A 646 -29.43 4.27 -14.02
N ARG A 647 -29.77 5.24 -13.16
CA ARG A 647 -30.78 5.03 -12.11
C ARG A 647 -32.14 4.81 -12.77
N ASP A 648 -32.48 3.56 -13.04
CA ASP A 648 -33.90 3.21 -13.07
C ASP A 648 -34.42 3.42 -11.65
N GLN A 649 -35.58 4.09 -11.56
CA GLN A 649 -36.24 4.49 -10.32
C GLN A 649 -36.43 3.28 -9.38
N HIS A 650 -35.48 3.02 -8.50
CA HIS A 650 -35.75 2.24 -7.30
C HIS A 650 -36.16 3.20 -6.18
N PRO A 651 -37.35 3.00 -5.59
CA PRO A 651 -37.90 3.90 -4.58
C PRO A 651 -37.00 3.86 -3.35
N GLU A 652 -36.77 5.05 -2.78
CA GLU A 652 -36.17 5.23 -1.45
C GLU A 652 -36.69 4.16 -0.48
N GLN A 653 -35.79 3.38 0.12
CA GLN A 653 -36.04 2.61 1.33
C GLN A 653 -35.16 3.13 2.45
#